data_AF-A0A9Q9R972-F1
#
_entry.id   AF-A0A9Q9R972-F1
#
_cell.length_a   1.000
_cell.length_b   1.000
_cell.length_c   1.000
_cell.angle_alpha   90.00
_cell.angle_beta   90.00
_cell.angle_gamma   90.00
#
_symmetry.space_group_name_H-M   'P 1'
#
loop_
_entity.id
_entity.type
_entity.pdbx_description
1 polymer ?
#
loop_
_entity_poly.entity_id
_entity_poly.type
_entity_poly.pdbx_seq_one_letter_code
_entity_poly.pdbx_strand_id
1 'polypeptide(L)'
;MSAREDGIDDAHNDTLAWTLDPSENGDKSSDSTHRNESASNAFSSWLRGSGESIFWISGKAGSGKSTMMKWLSRQSQIQQALKYWAGGSILLRCHHFFSVEGGNFLQKPREGMLRSIIVQLLRAQPSLAAVVYPELFTPERLSAPIDSAKFPMNHLSWSGLLNAVQKIIAHAGKSDWKICMFIDGLDEYRNIKREDRYTEAELDMLNDGDDSGNYGRDVETPISTDQREIVELLLAILKPWVRLCMSSRELNIFESTLAKFPRLRMQEHNKADILKYTWSKLSRPEWDQVDKTSFVQEVVDMSCGVFLWVRLVVDILIDSRSNGDTAKQLREELRKTPVQLCGPKGLYMKMMSMVRHDYLQESARIFQLVLGANNPLDLETAYFALSFFEGDKPNFQPALSMETSVKESLDMSDVNAAFRRKIKSRCGGLLDEDSQHLKFMHNTAREFIIRPSTWKRLERIFDEENFEVPHALLAGLIMRVKSGPEYLRLRPQYEHVPDHYAFVTDAMHFAYIVDGKTRYKPEYVELVDTLDQAMTKMVEAAYPQNCRCGCRCAWPTFEPMESGACDIYDTFFCYAARGGLSTYLDAKLSGMSLPITMAQKVLAHYSKPVRGGIPMLCFSGTRYIPINYPYGDPNVARVLLKYGADPKLVWESFLRQGYYCFGRGSNGIYQYFRAHVDMQAQDQRRWIDVLKLFLEHGADPTVVVKRTYLMTDASSGKFG
;
A
#
# COMPACT_ATOMS: atom_id res chain seq x y z
N MET A 1 6.22 9.54 2.73
CA MET A 1 7.48 8.81 2.98
C MET A 1 7.50 8.13 4.35
N SER A 2 6.78 8.65 5.35
CA SER A 2 6.77 8.14 6.73
C SER A 2 5.55 7.28 7.09
N ALA A 3 4.60 7.00 6.21
CA ALA A 3 3.34 6.31 6.54
C ALA A 3 3.52 5.04 7.42
N ARG A 4 4.36 4.10 6.98
CA ARG A 4 4.77 2.95 7.82
C ARG A 4 5.43 3.34 9.15
N GLU A 5 6.35 4.30 9.16
CA GLU A 5 7.05 4.76 10.38
C GLU A 5 6.07 5.38 11.39
N ASP A 6 5.12 6.17 10.91
CA ASP A 6 4.11 6.85 11.72
C ASP A 6 3.10 5.85 12.29
N GLY A 7 2.83 4.75 11.56
CA GLY A 7 1.97 3.66 12.02
C GLY A 7 2.62 2.64 12.97
N ILE A 8 3.93 2.74 13.23
CA ILE A 8 4.62 1.90 14.22
C ILE A 8 4.47 2.55 15.60
N ASP A 9 3.98 1.79 16.59
CA ASP A 9 3.89 2.26 17.97
C ASP A 9 5.26 2.66 18.53
N ASP A 10 5.30 3.75 19.28
CA ASP A 10 6.51 4.14 20.02
C ASP A 10 6.84 3.11 21.11
N ALA A 11 8.13 2.97 21.41
CA ALA A 11 8.57 2.12 22.50
C ALA A 11 7.94 2.57 23.82
N HIS A 12 7.50 1.62 24.65
CA HIS A 12 6.94 1.93 25.96
C HIS A 12 8.00 2.61 26.86
N ASN A 13 7.59 3.51 27.76
CA ASN A 13 8.51 4.31 28.58
C ASN A 13 9.65 3.48 29.22
N ASP A 14 10.89 3.93 28.97
CA ASP A 14 12.17 3.30 29.32
C ASP A 14 12.27 1.80 28.98
N THR A 15 11.77 1.41 27.81
CA THR A 15 12.13 0.14 27.14
C THR A 15 13.20 0.39 26.08
N LEU A 16 13.96 -0.65 25.69
CA LEU A 16 15.08 -0.58 24.71
C LEU A 16 16.32 0.23 25.12
N ALA A 17 16.29 0.99 26.23
CA ALA A 17 17.41 1.83 26.64
C ALA A 17 18.66 1.00 27.03
N TRP A 18 18.45 -0.26 27.42
CA TRP A 18 19.49 -1.26 27.67
C TRP A 18 20.46 -1.48 26.49
N THR A 19 20.03 -1.15 25.26
CA THR A 19 20.84 -1.29 24.05
C THR A 19 22.09 -0.40 24.03
N LEU A 20 22.09 0.67 24.83
CA LEU A 20 23.24 1.59 24.98
C LEU A 20 23.85 1.58 26.38
N ASP A 21 23.06 1.26 27.40
CA ASP A 21 23.52 1.10 28.78
C ASP A 21 22.91 -0.16 29.41
N PRO A 22 23.67 -1.26 29.53
CA PRO A 22 23.17 -2.50 30.12
C PRO A 22 22.65 -2.34 31.56
N SER A 23 23.11 -1.31 32.29
CA SER A 23 22.76 -1.07 33.70
C SER A 23 21.33 -0.58 33.91
N GLU A 24 20.65 -0.13 32.85
CA GLU A 24 19.24 0.28 32.90
C GLU A 24 18.26 -0.92 32.88
N ASN A 25 18.75 -2.16 32.78
CA ASN A 25 17.92 -3.35 32.96
C ASN A 25 17.64 -3.61 34.45
N GLY A 26 16.39 -3.45 34.87
CA GLY A 26 15.93 -3.76 36.24
C GLY A 26 15.91 -5.25 36.63
N ASP A 27 16.49 -6.16 35.83
CA ASP A 27 16.45 -7.61 36.04
C ASP A 27 17.81 -8.15 36.54
N LYS A 28 17.84 -8.66 37.78
CA LYS A 28 19.05 -9.22 38.45
C LYS A 28 19.30 -10.70 38.12
N SER A 29 18.62 -11.28 37.12
CA SER A 29 18.84 -12.67 36.73
C SER A 29 20.11 -12.82 35.88
N SER A 30 21.14 -13.47 36.44
CA SER A 30 22.51 -13.51 35.88
C SER A 30 22.65 -13.88 34.39
N ASP A 31 21.76 -14.71 33.84
CA ASP A 31 21.83 -15.16 32.43
C ASP A 31 21.21 -14.13 31.44
N SER A 32 20.15 -13.40 31.83
CA SER A 32 19.56 -12.36 30.96
C SER A 32 20.41 -11.09 30.94
N THR A 33 21.00 -10.72 32.08
CA THR A 33 21.89 -9.55 32.19
C THR A 33 23.14 -9.74 31.35
N HIS A 34 23.78 -10.92 31.37
CA HIS A 34 24.97 -11.21 30.55
C HIS A 34 24.70 -11.21 29.04
N ARG A 35 23.56 -11.74 28.59
CA ARG A 35 23.20 -11.70 27.16
C ARG A 35 22.92 -10.27 26.68
N ASN A 36 22.22 -9.48 27.48
CA ASN A 36 21.95 -8.07 27.17
C ASN A 36 23.24 -7.24 27.17
N GLU A 37 24.16 -7.49 28.12
CA GLU A 37 25.49 -6.88 28.13
C GLU A 37 26.28 -7.21 26.86
N SER A 38 26.32 -8.49 26.46
CA SER A 38 27.03 -8.90 25.24
C SER A 38 26.44 -8.24 23.98
N ALA A 39 25.11 -8.20 23.86
CA ALA A 39 24.44 -7.60 22.70
C ALA A 39 24.58 -6.07 22.67
N SER A 40 24.44 -5.41 23.82
CA SER A 40 24.65 -3.97 23.99
C SER A 40 26.10 -3.58 23.70
N ASN A 41 27.07 -4.39 24.14
CA ASN A 41 28.48 -4.21 23.82
C ASN A 41 28.77 -4.39 22.32
N ALA A 42 28.19 -5.42 21.68
CA ALA A 42 28.33 -5.64 20.24
C ALA A 42 27.73 -4.48 19.43
N PHE A 43 26.54 -4.00 19.82
CA PHE A 43 25.87 -2.89 19.17
C PHE A 43 26.60 -1.56 19.39
N SER A 44 27.04 -1.28 20.61
CA SER A 44 27.83 -0.09 20.95
C SER A 44 29.19 -0.08 20.24
N SER A 45 29.85 -1.25 20.17
CA SER A 45 31.08 -1.44 19.40
C SER A 45 30.85 -1.17 17.91
N TRP A 46 29.77 -1.70 17.33
CA TRP A 46 29.37 -1.37 15.96
C TRP A 46 29.06 0.12 15.79
N LEU A 47 28.39 0.76 16.74
CA LEU A 47 28.04 2.19 16.68
C LEU A 47 29.22 3.16 16.86
N ARG A 48 30.33 2.74 17.49
CA ARG A 48 31.45 3.64 17.79
C ARG A 48 32.75 3.26 17.10
N GLY A 49 32.94 1.97 16.79
CA GLY A 49 34.20 1.41 16.32
C GLY A 49 34.49 1.55 14.82
N SER A 50 35.71 1.28 14.40
CA SER A 50 36.12 1.28 12.99
C SER A 50 35.97 -0.07 12.29
N GLY A 51 35.29 -1.04 12.94
CA GLY A 51 35.14 -2.41 12.48
C GLY A 51 34.03 -2.61 11.44
N GLU A 52 33.13 -3.55 11.73
CA GLU A 52 32.06 -3.95 10.81
C GLU A 52 31.17 -2.79 10.37
N SER A 53 30.85 -2.74 9.08
CA SER A 53 29.96 -1.72 8.50
C SER A 53 28.48 -2.09 8.60
N ILE A 54 28.18 -3.36 8.91
CA ILE A 54 26.82 -3.91 8.92
C ILE A 54 26.45 -4.36 10.33
N PHE A 55 25.20 -4.11 10.71
CA PHE A 55 24.55 -4.69 11.87
C PHE A 55 23.17 -5.24 11.51
N TRP A 56 22.84 -6.43 11.99
CA TRP A 56 21.57 -7.09 11.68
C TRP A 56 20.69 -7.23 12.93
N ILE A 57 19.53 -6.60 12.91
CA ILE A 57 18.48 -6.79 13.92
C ILE A 57 17.52 -7.86 13.42
N SER A 58 17.57 -9.02 14.04
CA SER A 58 16.81 -10.20 13.66
C SER A 58 15.76 -10.52 14.71
N GLY A 59 14.76 -11.32 14.34
CA GLY A 59 13.85 -11.89 15.32
C GLY A 59 12.46 -12.25 14.82
N LYS A 60 11.68 -12.84 15.74
CA LYS A 60 10.31 -13.33 15.48
C LYS A 60 9.35 -12.22 15.08
N ALA A 61 8.26 -12.57 14.40
CA ALA A 61 7.22 -11.60 14.10
C ALA A 61 6.55 -11.11 15.39
N GLY A 62 6.26 -9.81 15.50
CA GLY A 62 5.71 -9.21 16.72
C GLY A 62 6.71 -9.06 17.89
N SER A 63 8.01 -9.27 17.67
CA SER A 63 9.06 -9.09 18.70
C SER A 63 9.55 -7.65 18.89
N GLY A 64 9.01 -6.67 18.15
CA GLY A 64 9.38 -5.26 18.30
C GLY A 64 10.57 -4.77 17.47
N LYS A 65 10.98 -5.48 16.41
CA LYS A 65 12.08 -5.03 15.50
C LYS A 65 11.84 -3.64 14.92
N SER A 66 10.67 -3.40 14.33
CA SER A 66 10.34 -2.11 13.72
C SER A 66 10.25 -0.99 14.75
N THR A 67 9.75 -1.29 15.96
CA THR A 67 9.77 -0.36 17.10
C THR A 67 11.21 -0.01 17.49
N MET A 68 12.12 -1.00 17.54
CA MET A 68 13.55 -0.75 17.77
C MET A 68 14.16 0.09 16.65
N MET A 69 13.88 -0.20 15.38
CA MET A 69 14.41 0.58 14.25
C MET A 69 13.92 2.03 14.26
N LYS A 70 12.65 2.27 14.61
CA LYS A 70 12.08 3.62 14.80
C LYS A 70 12.76 4.35 15.96
N TRP A 71 12.99 3.67 17.08
CA TRP A 71 13.70 4.24 18.22
C TRP A 71 15.15 4.60 17.85
N LEU A 72 15.88 3.70 17.19
CA LEU A 72 17.27 3.90 16.78
C LEU A 72 17.46 5.09 15.82
N SER A 73 16.53 5.30 14.88
CA SER A 73 16.64 6.41 13.92
C SER A 73 16.46 7.78 14.59
N ARG A 74 15.64 7.85 15.65
CA ARG A 74 15.25 9.10 16.32
C ARG A 74 16.08 9.45 17.55
N GLN A 75 16.66 8.46 18.24
CA GLN A 75 17.26 8.67 19.55
C GLN A 75 18.55 9.53 19.53
N SER A 76 18.64 10.48 20.45
CA SER A 76 19.77 11.43 20.53
C SER A 76 21.09 10.75 20.95
N GLN A 77 21.05 9.76 21.85
CA GLN A 77 22.23 9.00 22.26
C GLN A 77 22.85 8.22 21.09
N ILE A 78 22.03 7.70 20.17
CA ILE A 78 22.51 7.04 18.93
C ILE A 78 23.23 8.05 18.05
N GLN A 79 22.69 9.26 17.91
CA GLN A 79 23.35 10.34 17.19
C GLN A 79 24.71 10.70 17.82
N GLN A 80 24.81 10.71 19.14
CA GLN A 80 26.07 10.97 19.84
C GLN A 80 27.10 9.86 19.61
N ALA A 81 26.68 8.59 19.69
CA ALA A 81 27.56 7.45 19.40
C ALA A 81 28.09 7.48 17.95
N LEU A 82 27.23 7.81 16.98
CA LEU A 82 27.62 7.95 15.59
C LEU A 82 28.54 9.15 15.34
N LYS A 83 28.39 10.25 16.10
CA LYS A 83 29.34 11.38 16.05
C LYS A 83 30.74 10.97 16.51
N TYR A 84 30.84 10.09 17.49
CA TYR A 84 32.12 9.53 17.91
C TYR A 84 32.79 8.75 16.76
N TRP A 85 32.04 7.88 16.09
CA TRP A 85 32.53 7.20 14.88
C TRP A 85 32.91 8.18 13.75
N ALA A 86 32.15 9.26 13.59
CA ALA A 86 32.45 10.26 12.57
C ALA A 86 33.77 10.99 12.82
N GLY A 87 34.26 11.07 14.07
CA GLY A 87 35.62 11.56 14.34
C GLY A 87 35.88 13.00 13.86
N GLY A 88 34.84 13.83 13.73
CA GLY A 88 34.91 15.19 13.19
C GLY A 88 34.44 15.34 11.73
N SER A 89 34.32 14.23 10.98
CA SER A 89 33.69 14.18 9.67
C SER A 89 32.21 14.60 9.72
N ILE A 90 31.66 15.08 8.59
CA ILE A 90 30.21 15.34 8.48
C ILE A 90 29.46 14.01 8.54
N LEU A 91 28.50 13.90 9.46
CA LEU A 91 27.63 12.73 9.61
C LEU A 91 26.28 12.97 8.95
N LEU A 92 25.96 12.17 7.92
CA LEU A 92 24.64 12.09 7.32
C LEU A 92 23.92 10.84 7.81
N ARG A 93 22.61 10.95 8.05
CA ARG A 93 21.76 9.84 8.45
C ARG A 93 20.53 9.76 7.56
N CYS A 94 20.10 8.55 7.26
CA CYS A 94 18.83 8.30 6.61
C CYS A 94 18.25 6.96 7.05
N HIS A 95 16.95 6.79 6.87
CA HIS A 95 16.24 5.57 7.20
C HIS A 95 15.16 5.21 6.19
N HIS A 96 14.81 3.93 6.10
CA HIS A 96 13.69 3.47 5.29
C HIS A 96 12.99 2.31 6.00
N PHE A 97 11.66 2.28 5.90
CA PHE A 97 10.83 1.22 6.45
C PHE A 97 10.05 0.61 5.30
N PHE A 98 10.37 -0.64 4.95
CA PHE A 98 9.59 -1.39 3.98
C PHE A 98 8.22 -1.71 4.57
N SER A 99 7.20 -1.71 3.72
CA SER A 99 5.89 -2.22 4.12
C SER A 99 5.10 -2.82 2.98
N VAL A 100 4.57 -4.04 3.19
CA VAL A 100 3.65 -4.69 2.24
C VAL A 100 2.25 -4.05 2.26
N GLU A 101 1.83 -3.48 3.40
CA GLU A 101 0.46 -2.98 3.67
C GLU A 101 0.45 -1.54 4.15
N GLY A 102 -0.60 -0.78 3.81
CA GLY A 102 -0.88 0.54 4.42
C GLY A 102 0.18 1.64 4.23
N GLY A 103 1.26 1.36 3.51
CA GLY A 103 2.28 2.32 3.12
C GLY A 103 2.03 2.90 1.73
N ASN A 104 2.44 4.15 1.49
CA ASN A 104 2.48 4.71 0.14
C ASN A 104 3.26 3.77 -0.77
N PHE A 105 2.92 3.69 -2.06
CA PHE A 105 3.60 2.84 -3.06
C PHE A 105 5.15 2.91 -2.97
N LEU A 106 5.71 4.05 -2.54
CA LEU A 106 7.15 4.24 -2.30
C LEU A 106 7.77 3.40 -1.16
N GLN A 107 7.01 2.63 -0.38
CA GLN A 107 7.51 1.79 0.72
C GLN A 107 7.60 0.30 0.33
N LYS A 108 7.27 -0.05 -0.91
CA LYS A 108 7.32 -1.42 -1.44
C LYS A 108 8.53 -1.69 -2.33
N PRO A 109 8.80 -0.86 -3.37
CA PRO A 109 9.87 -1.11 -4.30
C PRO A 109 11.19 -0.51 -3.82
N ARG A 110 12.28 -1.06 -4.37
CA ARG A 110 13.64 -0.54 -4.22
C ARG A 110 13.78 0.91 -4.69
N GLU A 111 13.04 1.31 -5.73
CA GLU A 111 13.00 2.69 -6.22
C GLU A 111 12.48 3.64 -5.14
N GLY A 112 11.49 3.19 -4.38
CA GLY A 112 10.93 3.91 -3.24
C GLY A 112 11.94 4.08 -2.10
N MET A 113 12.68 3.01 -1.77
CA MET A 113 13.81 3.07 -0.84
C MET A 113 14.88 4.07 -1.29
N LEU A 114 15.34 3.99 -2.54
CA LEU A 114 16.35 4.91 -3.06
C LEU A 114 15.87 6.37 -3.07
N ARG A 115 14.61 6.63 -3.46
CA ARG A 115 14.01 7.97 -3.39
C ARG A 115 14.00 8.50 -1.95
N SER A 116 13.61 7.67 -0.99
CA SER A 116 13.59 8.02 0.44
C SER A 116 14.99 8.38 0.95
N ILE A 117 16.00 7.57 0.62
CA ILE A 117 17.40 7.81 0.97
C ILE A 117 17.89 9.12 0.33
N ILE A 118 17.71 9.30 -0.98
CA ILE A 118 18.16 10.50 -1.70
C ILE A 118 17.54 11.76 -1.08
N VAL A 119 16.22 11.78 -0.88
CA VAL A 119 15.55 12.98 -0.35
C VAL A 119 16.03 13.32 1.06
N GLN A 120 16.23 12.33 1.94
CA GLN A 120 16.75 12.58 3.28
C GLN A 120 18.19 13.12 3.26
N LEU A 121 19.06 12.54 2.43
CA LEU A 121 20.45 12.99 2.31
C LEU A 121 20.56 14.38 1.68
N LEU A 122 19.76 14.68 0.65
CA LEU A 122 19.71 16.01 0.03
C LEU A 122 19.12 17.07 0.97
N ARG A 123 18.13 16.72 1.80
CA ARG A 123 17.60 17.64 2.83
C ARG A 123 18.62 17.91 3.93
N ALA A 124 19.35 16.88 4.35
CA ALA A 124 20.42 17.02 5.34
C ALA A 124 21.61 17.83 4.81
N GLN A 125 21.90 17.73 3.51
CA GLN A 125 22.98 18.48 2.86
C GLN A 125 22.59 18.90 1.43
N PRO A 126 21.99 20.10 1.27
CA PRO A 126 21.50 20.58 -0.03
C PRO A 126 22.56 20.71 -1.12
N SER A 127 23.84 20.90 -0.75
CA SER A 127 24.95 20.99 -1.72
C SER A 127 25.14 19.71 -2.55
N LEU A 128 24.67 18.56 -2.05
CA LEU A 128 24.68 17.30 -2.80
C LEU A 128 23.81 17.35 -4.06
N ALA A 129 22.80 18.23 -4.14
CA ALA A 129 21.92 18.29 -5.30
C ALA A 129 22.70 18.61 -6.59
N ALA A 130 23.67 19.54 -6.51
CA ALA A 130 24.55 19.89 -7.63
C ALA A 130 25.56 18.79 -7.98
N VAL A 131 25.93 17.94 -7.02
CA VAL A 131 26.80 16.78 -7.25
C VAL A 131 26.04 15.67 -7.98
N VAL A 132 24.80 15.43 -7.57
CA VAL A 132 23.97 14.34 -8.08
C VAL A 132 23.42 14.68 -9.46
N TYR A 133 22.94 15.92 -9.62
CA TYR A 133 22.23 16.41 -10.80
C TYR A 133 22.86 17.68 -11.39
N PRO A 134 24.14 17.67 -11.77
CA PRO A 134 24.85 18.88 -12.24
C PRO A 134 24.16 19.57 -13.42
N GLU A 135 23.52 18.80 -14.30
CA GLU A 135 22.72 19.27 -15.43
C GLU A 135 21.48 20.10 -15.04
N LEU A 136 21.06 20.08 -13.77
CA LEU A 136 19.99 20.94 -13.27
C LEU A 136 20.52 22.31 -12.81
N PHE A 137 21.81 22.44 -12.58
CA PHE A 137 22.45 23.63 -11.98
C PHE A 137 23.30 24.40 -13.01
N THR A 138 22.96 24.31 -14.30
CA THR A 138 23.62 25.14 -15.33
C THR A 138 23.13 26.59 -15.24
N PRO A 139 23.94 27.59 -15.62
CA PRO A 139 23.53 29.00 -15.59
C PRO A 139 22.24 29.29 -16.36
N GLU A 140 22.02 28.60 -17.48
CA GLU A 140 20.82 28.73 -18.32
C GLU A 140 19.55 28.22 -17.61
N ARG A 141 19.68 27.18 -16.77
CA ARG A 141 18.54 26.62 -16.03
C ARG A 141 18.23 27.38 -14.76
N LEU A 142 19.27 27.86 -14.07
CA LEU A 142 19.12 28.69 -12.88
C LEU A 142 18.53 30.08 -13.20
N SER A 143 18.65 30.54 -14.44
CA SER A 143 18.05 31.79 -14.92
C SER A 143 16.64 31.63 -15.52
N ALA A 144 16.17 30.39 -15.71
CA ALA A 144 14.84 30.12 -16.21
C ALA A 144 13.78 30.25 -15.10
N PRO A 145 12.52 30.66 -15.42
CA PRO A 145 11.43 30.65 -14.44
C PRO A 145 11.27 29.26 -13.82
N ILE A 146 11.07 29.19 -12.49
CA ILE A 146 10.97 27.92 -11.73
C ILE A 146 9.95 26.97 -12.37
N ASP A 147 8.84 27.49 -12.88
CA ASP A 147 7.76 26.71 -13.52
C ASP A 147 8.13 26.13 -14.90
N SER A 148 9.21 26.62 -15.51
CA SER A 148 9.70 26.14 -16.81
C SER A 148 10.75 25.02 -16.71
N ALA A 149 11.37 24.86 -15.54
CA ALA A 149 12.43 23.87 -15.31
C ALA A 149 11.84 22.50 -14.97
N LYS A 150 11.47 21.71 -15.99
CA LYS A 150 11.04 20.31 -15.79
C LYS A 150 12.22 19.45 -15.30
N PHE A 151 12.06 18.81 -14.14
CA PHE A 151 13.01 17.80 -13.66
C PHE A 151 13.05 16.61 -14.65
N PRO A 152 14.23 16.19 -15.16
CA PRO A 152 14.28 15.12 -16.15
C PRO A 152 13.87 13.77 -15.55
N MET A 153 12.81 13.18 -16.09
CA MET A 153 12.17 11.98 -15.52
C MET A 153 13.05 10.74 -15.56
N ASN A 154 14.06 10.68 -16.44
CA ASN A 154 15.08 9.62 -16.44
C ASN A 154 15.85 9.54 -15.11
N HIS A 155 15.97 10.64 -14.35
CA HIS A 155 16.55 10.60 -13.00
C HIS A 155 15.66 9.89 -11.98
N LEU A 156 14.36 9.77 -12.25
CA LEU A 156 13.40 9.04 -11.40
C LEU A 156 13.28 7.56 -11.78
N SER A 157 13.97 7.12 -12.84
CA SER A 157 14.11 5.71 -13.22
C SER A 157 15.01 4.94 -12.24
N TRP A 158 14.90 3.62 -12.21
CA TRP A 158 15.78 2.75 -11.44
C TRP A 158 17.27 3.10 -11.60
N SER A 159 17.74 3.18 -12.85
CA SER A 159 19.14 3.50 -13.15
C SER A 159 19.52 4.92 -12.72
N GLY A 160 18.59 5.88 -12.83
CA GLY A 160 18.80 7.26 -12.40
C GLY A 160 18.97 7.36 -10.89
N LEU A 161 18.09 6.69 -10.14
CA LEU A 161 18.10 6.66 -8.67
C LEU A 161 19.32 5.93 -8.13
N LEU A 162 19.67 4.77 -8.70
CA LEU A 162 20.86 4.02 -8.28
C LEU A 162 22.13 4.83 -8.53
N ASN A 163 22.25 5.44 -9.71
CA ASN A 163 23.37 6.32 -10.04
C ASN A 163 23.45 7.51 -9.08
N ALA A 164 22.31 8.09 -8.70
CA ALA A 164 22.26 9.19 -7.74
C ALA A 164 22.83 8.78 -6.36
N VAL A 165 22.40 7.64 -5.81
CA VAL A 165 22.94 7.13 -4.53
C VAL A 165 24.43 6.81 -4.64
N GLN A 166 24.86 6.18 -5.73
CA GLN A 166 26.28 5.89 -5.98
C GLN A 166 27.13 7.16 -6.03
N LYS A 167 26.65 8.23 -6.68
CA LYS A 167 27.32 9.55 -6.69
C LYS A 167 27.42 10.17 -5.30
N ILE A 168 26.35 10.11 -4.50
CA ILE A 168 26.36 10.63 -3.12
C ILE A 168 27.42 9.89 -2.29
N ILE A 169 27.41 8.56 -2.34
CA ILE A 169 28.35 7.73 -1.59
C ILE A 169 29.79 8.00 -2.05
N ALA A 170 30.04 8.09 -3.36
CA ALA A 170 31.36 8.41 -3.89
C ALA A 170 31.86 9.80 -3.47
N HIS A 171 30.96 10.79 -3.44
CA HIS A 171 31.28 12.14 -2.97
C HIS A 171 31.58 12.16 -1.47
N ALA A 172 30.81 11.44 -0.65
CA ALA A 172 31.04 11.34 0.79
C ALA A 172 32.46 10.84 1.11
N GLY A 173 32.98 9.85 0.36
CA GLY A 173 34.36 9.40 0.53
C GLY A 173 35.42 10.45 0.19
N LYS A 174 35.17 11.30 -0.81
CA LYS A 174 36.09 12.39 -1.22
C LYS A 174 36.08 13.58 -0.26
N SER A 175 34.93 13.84 0.35
CA SER A 175 34.71 15.00 1.21
C SER A 175 34.88 14.69 2.70
N ASP A 176 35.36 13.49 3.04
CA ASP A 176 35.47 12.96 4.40
C ASP A 176 34.13 13.04 5.17
N TRP A 177 33.07 12.49 4.58
CA TRP A 177 31.75 12.39 5.21
C TRP A 177 31.44 10.93 5.54
N LYS A 178 30.65 10.73 6.59
CA LYS A 178 30.14 9.43 7.02
C LYS A 178 28.64 9.37 6.82
N ILE A 179 28.13 8.23 6.35
CA ILE A 179 26.71 7.98 6.13
C ILE A 179 26.27 6.81 7.01
N CYS A 180 25.20 6.97 7.78
CA CYS A 180 24.57 5.89 8.54
C CYS A 180 23.15 5.66 8.02
N MET A 181 22.83 4.41 7.68
CA MET A 181 21.56 3.99 7.11
C MET A 181 20.85 2.99 8.03
N PHE A 182 19.57 3.21 8.30
CA PHE A 182 18.69 2.28 9.04
C PHE A 182 17.59 1.77 8.11
N ILE A 183 17.61 0.49 7.74
CA ILE A 183 16.65 -0.12 6.81
C ILE A 183 15.84 -1.21 7.51
N ASP A 184 14.57 -0.95 7.76
CA ASP A 184 13.67 -1.87 8.47
C ASP A 184 12.84 -2.73 7.50
N GLY A 185 12.62 -4.00 7.86
CA GLY A 185 11.66 -4.88 7.22
C GLY A 185 12.14 -5.44 5.87
N LEU A 186 13.39 -5.91 5.76
CA LEU A 186 13.86 -6.52 4.49
C LEU A 186 13.02 -7.73 4.06
N ASP A 187 12.41 -8.45 5.01
CA ASP A 187 11.47 -9.54 4.73
C ASP A 187 10.17 -9.06 4.07
N GLU A 188 9.87 -7.76 4.15
CA GLU A 188 8.71 -7.10 3.52
C GLU A 188 9.02 -6.58 2.10
N TYR A 189 10.28 -6.61 1.63
CA TYR A 189 10.64 -6.15 0.27
C TYR A 189 10.04 -7.05 -0.84
N ARG A 190 9.45 -6.44 -1.86
CA ARG A 190 8.97 -7.12 -3.07
C ARG A 190 9.36 -6.35 -4.33
N ASN A 191 9.77 -7.07 -5.37
CA ASN A 191 10.03 -6.55 -6.69
C ASN A 191 8.70 -6.50 -7.46
N ILE A 192 8.26 -5.27 -7.73
CA ILE A 192 6.98 -4.99 -8.39
C ILE A 192 6.95 -5.55 -9.82
N LYS A 193 8.11 -5.66 -10.48
CA LYS A 193 8.22 -6.24 -11.84
C LYS A 193 7.86 -7.72 -11.92
N ARG A 194 7.82 -8.39 -10.77
CA ARG A 194 7.52 -9.80 -10.62
C ARG A 194 6.22 -9.99 -9.82
N GLU A 195 5.47 -8.93 -9.54
CA GLU A 195 4.23 -9.02 -8.76
C GLU A 195 3.20 -9.94 -9.43
N ASP A 196 3.14 -9.91 -10.76
CA ASP A 196 2.34 -10.80 -11.59
C ASP A 196 2.83 -12.26 -11.61
N ARG A 197 4.05 -12.52 -11.12
CA ARG A 197 4.67 -13.86 -11.07
C ARG A 197 4.57 -14.52 -9.70
N TYR A 198 4.14 -13.79 -8.67
CA TYR A 198 3.82 -14.44 -7.40
C TYR A 198 2.47 -15.12 -7.53
N THR A 199 2.47 -16.42 -7.30
CA THR A 199 1.23 -17.12 -6.98
C THR A 199 0.69 -16.59 -5.65
N GLU A 200 -0.63 -16.65 -5.44
CA GLU A 200 -1.24 -16.34 -4.13
C GLU A 200 -0.56 -17.16 -3.03
N ALA A 201 -0.28 -18.44 -3.29
CA ALA A 201 0.45 -19.30 -2.37
C ALA A 201 1.88 -18.79 -2.06
N GLU A 202 2.61 -18.23 -3.02
CA GLU A 202 3.93 -17.64 -2.77
C GLU A 202 3.83 -16.35 -1.95
N LEU A 203 2.87 -15.47 -2.27
CA LEU A 203 2.55 -14.30 -1.45
C LEU A 203 2.24 -14.72 0.01
N ASP A 204 1.67 -15.92 0.18
CA ASP A 204 1.31 -16.51 1.48
C ASP A 204 2.47 -17.23 2.20
N MET A 205 3.47 -17.75 1.47
CA MET A 205 4.53 -18.66 1.96
C MET A 205 5.60 -18.00 2.87
N LEU A 206 5.67 -16.68 2.98
CA LEU A 206 6.71 -16.00 3.78
C LEU A 206 6.41 -15.87 5.27
N ASN A 207 5.29 -16.43 5.71
CA ASN A 207 4.76 -16.18 7.04
C ASN A 207 5.09 -17.29 8.04
N ASP A 208 5.86 -18.29 7.62
CA ASP A 208 6.21 -19.45 8.43
C ASP A 208 7.59 -19.27 9.06
N GLY A 209 7.57 -18.80 10.31
CA GLY A 209 8.64 -19.02 11.28
C GLY A 209 8.42 -20.35 12.00
N ASP A 210 8.63 -21.43 11.23
CA ASP A 210 8.90 -22.82 11.63
C ASP A 210 7.76 -23.76 12.10
N ASP A 211 7.82 -24.94 11.45
CA ASP A 211 7.56 -26.31 11.91
C ASP A 211 6.19 -26.98 11.62
N SER A 212 6.03 -27.46 10.38
CA SER A 212 5.76 -28.89 10.08
C SER A 212 5.44 -29.10 8.59
N GLY A 213 6.40 -29.70 7.86
CA GLY A 213 6.12 -30.38 6.59
C GLY A 213 6.88 -29.88 5.38
N ASN A 214 8.16 -30.23 5.28
CA ASN A 214 8.82 -30.74 4.06
C ASN A 214 8.33 -30.20 2.68
N TYR A 215 8.33 -28.89 2.47
CA TYR A 215 8.22 -28.28 1.14
C TYR A 215 9.36 -27.28 0.96
N GLY A 216 10.36 -27.66 0.16
CA GLY A 216 11.44 -26.77 -0.26
C GLY A 216 12.86 -27.27 -0.01
N ARG A 217 13.19 -28.54 -0.32
CA ARG A 217 14.53 -28.82 -0.84
C ARG A 217 14.54 -28.38 -2.31
N ASP A 218 15.45 -27.46 -2.64
CA ASP A 218 15.98 -27.19 -3.99
C ASP A 218 15.12 -26.44 -5.03
N VAL A 219 14.12 -25.63 -4.63
CA VAL A 219 13.44 -24.69 -5.55
C VAL A 219 13.57 -23.25 -5.07
N GLU A 220 14.33 -22.41 -5.78
CA GLU A 220 14.36 -20.96 -5.54
C GLU A 220 13.00 -20.34 -5.92
N THR A 221 12.27 -19.82 -4.94
CA THR A 221 11.00 -19.11 -5.18
C THR A 221 11.28 -17.66 -5.64
N PRO A 222 10.42 -17.03 -6.46
CA PRO A 222 10.59 -15.64 -6.93
C PRO A 222 10.81 -14.63 -5.79
N ILE A 223 10.15 -14.87 -4.66
CA ILE A 223 10.27 -14.10 -3.43
C ILE A 223 11.68 -14.20 -2.81
N SER A 224 12.22 -15.42 -2.73
CA SER A 224 13.56 -15.62 -2.18
C SER A 224 14.62 -14.94 -3.06
N THR A 225 14.38 -14.92 -4.38
CA THR A 225 15.21 -14.19 -5.35
C THR A 225 15.17 -12.68 -5.09
N ASP A 226 14.00 -12.12 -4.79
CA ASP A 226 13.86 -10.69 -4.47
C ASP A 226 14.54 -10.30 -3.15
N GLN A 227 14.32 -11.07 -2.09
CA GLN A 227 14.97 -10.84 -0.80
C GLN A 227 16.50 -10.92 -0.94
N ARG A 228 17.01 -11.80 -1.80
CA ARG A 228 18.42 -11.83 -2.17
C ARG A 228 18.82 -10.57 -2.95
N GLU A 229 18.05 -10.17 -3.95
CA GLU A 229 18.30 -8.99 -4.79
C GLU A 229 18.44 -7.70 -3.96
N ILE A 230 17.56 -7.47 -2.98
CA ILE A 230 17.64 -6.27 -2.13
C ILE A 230 18.85 -6.30 -1.20
N VAL A 231 19.21 -7.46 -0.65
CA VAL A 231 20.41 -7.62 0.17
C VAL A 231 21.65 -7.36 -0.67
N GLU A 232 21.75 -7.97 -1.85
CA GLU A 232 22.86 -7.75 -2.79
C GLU A 232 23.01 -6.28 -3.19
N LEU A 233 21.89 -5.60 -3.47
CA LEU A 233 21.87 -4.17 -3.75
C LEU A 233 22.45 -3.35 -2.58
N LEU A 234 21.98 -3.61 -1.35
CA LEU A 234 22.43 -2.90 -0.17
C LEU A 234 23.91 -3.16 0.12
N LEU A 235 24.37 -4.39 -0.09
CA LEU A 235 25.79 -4.74 0.04
C LEU A 235 26.65 -4.06 -1.04
N ALA A 236 26.15 -3.93 -2.27
CA ALA A 236 26.89 -3.31 -3.38
C ALA A 236 27.17 -1.81 -3.16
N ILE A 237 26.33 -1.11 -2.38
CA ILE A 237 26.52 0.31 -2.08
C ILE A 237 27.42 0.56 -0.84
N LEU A 238 27.81 -0.48 -0.09
CA LEU A 238 28.65 -0.32 1.09
C LEU A 238 30.08 0.14 0.75
N LYS A 239 30.59 1.03 1.59
CA LYS A 239 31.95 1.58 1.58
C LYS A 239 32.41 1.81 3.03
N PRO A 240 33.71 1.99 3.31
CA PRO A 240 34.22 2.20 4.67
C PRO A 240 33.64 3.42 5.42
N TRP A 241 33.04 4.37 4.69
CA TRP A 241 32.36 5.54 5.24
C TRP A 241 30.83 5.40 5.29
N VAL A 242 30.30 4.20 5.01
CA VAL A 242 28.87 3.89 5.07
C VAL A 242 28.65 2.82 6.13
N ARG A 243 27.73 3.07 7.05
CA ARG A 243 27.21 2.09 7.99
C ARG A 243 25.77 1.77 7.70
N LEU A 244 25.41 0.51 7.88
CA LEU A 244 24.10 -0.02 7.55
C LEU A 244 23.59 -0.92 8.68
N CYS A 245 22.51 -0.49 9.32
CA CYS A 245 21.72 -1.33 10.22
C CYS A 245 20.49 -1.81 9.45
N MET A 246 20.27 -3.12 9.41
CA MET A 246 19.13 -3.72 8.73
C MET A 246 18.31 -4.55 9.70
N SER A 247 16.99 -4.59 9.51
CA SER A 247 16.12 -5.52 10.24
C SER A 247 15.41 -6.51 9.32
N SER A 248 15.21 -7.74 9.81
CA SER A 248 14.38 -8.74 9.13
C SER A 248 13.93 -9.88 10.06
N ARG A 249 12.99 -10.70 9.58
CA ARG A 249 12.76 -12.06 10.12
C ARG A 249 13.98 -12.97 9.85
N GLU A 250 14.09 -14.03 10.65
CA GLU A 250 15.17 -15.04 10.56
C GLU A 250 14.88 -16.09 9.45
N LEU A 251 14.51 -15.62 8.25
CA LEU A 251 14.29 -16.51 7.11
C LEU A 251 15.63 -17.09 6.61
N ASN A 252 15.60 -18.29 6.03
CA ASN A 252 16.81 -19.00 5.56
C ASN A 252 17.71 -18.14 4.66
N ILE A 253 17.14 -17.30 3.78
CA ILE A 253 17.91 -16.39 2.92
C ILE A 253 18.70 -15.36 3.74
N PHE A 254 18.11 -14.78 4.79
CA PHE A 254 18.79 -13.81 5.64
C PHE A 254 19.79 -14.49 6.56
N GLU A 255 19.47 -15.66 7.13
CA GLU A 255 20.44 -16.44 7.90
C GLU A 255 21.66 -16.83 7.05
N SER A 256 21.45 -17.29 5.81
CA SER A 256 22.55 -17.67 4.92
C SER A 256 23.44 -16.49 4.47
N THR A 257 22.92 -15.26 4.48
CA THR A 257 23.62 -14.07 3.95
C THR A 257 24.12 -13.11 5.02
N LEU A 258 23.38 -12.93 6.11
CA LEU A 258 23.60 -11.92 7.14
C LEU A 258 24.15 -12.47 8.46
N ALA A 259 24.04 -13.77 8.75
CA ALA A 259 24.48 -14.34 10.02
C ALA A 259 25.99 -14.19 10.30
N LYS A 260 26.79 -13.90 9.27
CA LYS A 260 28.22 -13.58 9.39
C LYS A 260 28.51 -12.21 10.01
N PHE A 261 27.53 -11.30 10.03
CA PHE A 261 27.68 -9.96 10.59
C PHE A 261 27.22 -9.91 12.05
N PRO A 262 27.64 -8.91 12.84
CA PRO A 262 27.11 -8.68 14.18
C PRO A 262 25.59 -8.56 14.15
N ARG A 263 24.92 -9.24 15.09
CA ARG A 263 23.46 -9.26 15.17
C ARG A 263 22.92 -9.14 16.58
N LEU A 264 21.66 -8.71 16.65
CA LEU A 264 20.83 -8.69 17.84
C LEU A 264 19.53 -9.43 17.56
N ARG A 265 19.16 -10.39 18.43
CA ARG A 265 17.91 -11.17 18.32
C ARG A 265 16.87 -10.61 19.26
N MET A 266 15.91 -9.87 18.74
CA MET A 266 14.98 -9.08 19.57
C MET A 266 14.27 -9.89 20.66
N GLN A 267 13.78 -11.10 20.33
CA GLN A 267 13.09 -11.95 21.30
C GLN A 267 13.94 -12.36 22.50
N GLU A 268 15.27 -12.34 22.38
CA GLU A 268 16.17 -12.77 23.47
C GLU A 268 16.39 -11.67 24.51
N HIS A 269 16.04 -10.42 24.18
CA HIS A 269 16.33 -9.25 25.01
C HIS A 269 15.09 -8.55 25.56
N ASN A 270 13.90 -8.96 25.13
CA ASN A 270 12.63 -8.33 25.53
C ASN A 270 12.17 -8.66 26.97
N LYS A 271 12.85 -9.55 27.70
CA LYS A 271 12.37 -10.08 29.00
C LYS A 271 12.06 -8.97 30.02
N ALA A 272 13.02 -8.07 30.25
CA ALA A 272 12.88 -6.96 31.20
C ALA A 272 11.79 -5.96 30.77
N ASP A 273 11.76 -5.64 29.47
CA ASP A 273 10.78 -4.73 28.87
C ASP A 273 9.35 -5.29 28.99
N ILE A 274 9.18 -6.60 28.74
CA ILE A 274 7.91 -7.32 28.89
C ILE A 274 7.46 -7.34 30.35
N LEU A 275 8.37 -7.58 31.29
CA LEU A 275 8.07 -7.56 32.73
C LEU A 275 7.54 -6.19 33.13
N LYS A 276 8.25 -5.12 32.76
CA LYS A 276 7.86 -3.73 33.04
C LYS A 276 6.51 -3.37 32.43
N TYR A 277 6.29 -3.73 31.16
CA TYR A 277 5.02 -3.50 30.47
C TYR A 277 3.85 -4.22 31.16
N THR A 278 4.01 -5.52 31.42
CA THR A 278 2.97 -6.35 32.02
C THR A 278 2.64 -5.85 33.42
N TRP A 279 3.65 -5.52 34.23
CA TRP A 279 3.47 -4.95 35.56
C TRP A 279 2.66 -3.64 35.52
N SER A 280 3.03 -2.73 34.61
CA SER A 280 2.33 -1.46 34.44
C SER A 280 0.85 -1.65 34.08
N LYS A 281 0.54 -2.57 33.16
CA LYS A 281 -0.84 -2.83 32.73
C LYS A 281 -1.71 -3.47 33.82
N LEU A 282 -1.12 -4.31 34.67
CA LEU A 282 -1.79 -5.00 35.78
C LEU A 282 -1.77 -4.20 37.09
N SER A 283 -1.25 -2.96 37.09
CA SER A 283 -1.25 -2.06 38.24
C SER A 283 -2.60 -1.34 38.41
N ARG A 284 -3.69 -2.12 38.44
CA ARG A 284 -5.06 -1.63 38.67
C ARG A 284 -5.66 -2.22 39.95
N PRO A 285 -6.61 -1.55 40.61
CA PRO A 285 -7.19 -2.01 41.88
C PRO A 285 -7.79 -3.42 41.82
N GLU A 286 -8.32 -3.83 40.67
CA GLU A 286 -8.93 -5.15 40.49
C GLU A 286 -7.91 -6.30 40.63
N TRP A 287 -6.61 -5.99 40.52
CA TRP A 287 -5.52 -6.97 40.54
C TRP A 287 -4.83 -7.09 41.90
N ASP A 288 -5.19 -6.28 42.91
CA ASP A 288 -4.49 -6.23 44.20
C ASP A 288 -4.60 -7.54 45.01
N GLN A 289 -5.63 -8.35 44.73
CA GLN A 289 -5.85 -9.65 45.36
C GLN A 289 -5.09 -10.80 44.66
N VAL A 290 -4.42 -10.52 43.54
CA VAL A 290 -3.62 -11.49 42.79
C VAL A 290 -2.16 -11.33 43.19
N ASP A 291 -1.44 -12.45 43.38
CA ASP A 291 0.02 -12.42 43.46
C ASP A 291 0.61 -12.00 42.10
N LYS A 292 0.76 -10.68 41.92
CA LYS A 292 1.20 -10.04 40.67
C LYS A 292 2.61 -10.48 40.29
N THR A 293 3.51 -10.66 41.25
CA THR A 293 4.92 -11.00 41.00
C THR A 293 5.04 -12.35 40.31
N SER A 294 4.45 -13.39 40.90
CA SER A 294 4.46 -14.72 40.28
C SER A 294 3.71 -14.75 38.95
N PHE A 295 2.61 -14.01 38.83
CA PHE A 295 1.77 -14.01 37.64
C PHE A 295 2.45 -13.31 36.45
N VAL A 296 3.07 -12.15 36.68
CA VAL A 296 3.83 -11.41 35.66
C VAL A 296 5.01 -12.26 35.18
N GLN A 297 5.70 -12.97 36.08
CA GLN A 297 6.80 -13.85 35.69
C GLN A 297 6.32 -14.99 34.77
N GLU A 298 5.17 -15.60 35.06
CA GLU A 298 4.59 -16.66 34.23
C GLU A 298 4.24 -16.14 32.81
N VAL A 299 3.69 -14.92 32.70
CA VAL A 299 3.46 -14.27 31.39
C VAL A 299 4.76 -14.04 30.64
N VAL A 300 5.79 -13.52 31.32
CA VAL A 300 7.12 -13.27 30.74
C VAL A 300 7.71 -14.57 30.18
N ASP A 301 7.68 -15.66 30.96
CA ASP A 301 8.27 -16.94 30.59
C ASP A 301 7.53 -17.59 29.40
N MET A 302 6.19 -17.46 29.35
CA MET A 302 5.38 -17.98 28.24
C MET A 302 5.52 -17.15 26.94
N SER A 303 5.85 -15.86 27.05
CA SER A 303 5.89 -14.95 25.91
C SER A 303 6.90 -15.32 24.82
N CYS A 304 7.93 -16.10 25.16
CA CYS A 304 9.07 -16.39 24.27
C CYS A 304 9.67 -15.12 23.64
N GLY A 305 9.59 -13.97 24.34
CA GLY A 305 10.08 -12.68 23.87
C GLY A 305 9.22 -11.98 22.81
N VAL A 306 8.00 -12.47 22.54
CA VAL A 306 7.09 -11.89 21.54
C VAL A 306 6.18 -10.86 22.20
N PHE A 307 6.50 -9.58 22.04
CA PHE A 307 5.79 -8.47 22.69
C PHE A 307 4.31 -8.38 22.27
N LEU A 308 4.01 -8.66 21.00
CA LEU A 308 2.63 -8.69 20.50
C LEU A 308 1.77 -9.75 21.20
N TRP A 309 2.36 -10.91 21.51
CA TRP A 309 1.69 -11.96 22.26
C TRP A 309 1.34 -11.47 23.66
N VAL A 310 2.29 -10.82 24.35
CA VAL A 310 2.09 -10.27 25.70
C VAL A 310 0.96 -9.26 25.70
N ARG A 311 0.95 -8.31 24.74
CA ARG A 311 -0.12 -7.32 24.62
C ARG A 311 -1.49 -7.99 24.53
N LEU A 312 -1.65 -8.94 23.60
CA LEU A 312 -2.90 -9.65 23.38
C LEU A 312 -3.36 -10.46 24.60
N VAL A 313 -2.43 -11.19 25.22
CA VAL A 313 -2.75 -12.03 26.39
C VAL A 313 -3.07 -11.18 27.61
N VAL A 314 -2.37 -10.08 27.84
CA VAL A 314 -2.70 -9.13 28.91
C VAL A 314 -4.09 -8.54 28.70
N ASP A 315 -4.45 -8.16 27.47
CA ASP A 315 -5.80 -7.63 27.17
C ASP A 315 -6.88 -8.70 27.46
N ILE A 316 -6.68 -9.94 27.01
CA ILE A 316 -7.59 -11.07 27.32
C ILE A 316 -7.75 -11.25 28.83
N LEU A 317 -6.64 -11.26 29.58
CA LEU A 317 -6.66 -11.47 31.03
C LEU A 317 -7.30 -10.30 31.79
N ILE A 318 -7.11 -9.07 31.33
CA ILE A 318 -7.80 -7.88 31.87
C ILE A 318 -9.30 -8.02 31.65
N ASP A 319 -9.74 -8.39 30.45
CA ASP A 319 -11.15 -8.61 30.13
C ASP A 319 -11.75 -9.74 31.00
N SER A 320 -11.08 -10.88 31.13
CA SER A 320 -11.49 -11.99 32.02
C SER A 320 -11.60 -11.55 33.48
N ARG A 321 -10.65 -10.76 33.98
CA ARG A 321 -10.70 -10.22 35.34
C ARG A 321 -11.86 -9.25 35.52
N SER A 322 -12.12 -8.37 34.55
CA SER A 322 -13.27 -7.47 34.55
C SER A 322 -14.61 -8.22 34.51
N ASN A 323 -14.63 -9.43 33.94
CA ASN A 323 -15.80 -10.33 33.95
C ASN A 323 -15.96 -11.13 35.28
N GLY A 324 -15.06 -10.95 36.25
CA GLY A 324 -15.17 -11.53 37.59
C GLY A 324 -14.32 -12.77 37.85
N ASP A 325 -13.43 -13.15 36.93
CA ASP A 325 -12.60 -14.35 37.10
C ASP A 325 -11.65 -14.25 38.30
N THR A 326 -11.55 -15.36 39.04
CA THR A 326 -10.63 -15.50 40.18
C THR A 326 -9.18 -15.65 39.72
N ALA A 327 -8.22 -15.37 40.61
CA ALA A 327 -6.78 -15.55 40.32
C ALA A 327 -6.43 -16.95 39.80
N LYS A 328 -7.13 -17.99 40.28
CA LYS A 328 -6.95 -19.38 39.82
C LYS A 328 -7.42 -19.57 38.39
N GLN A 329 -8.58 -19.03 38.03
CA GLN A 329 -9.12 -19.10 36.67
C GLN A 329 -8.22 -18.37 35.67
N LEU A 330 -7.73 -17.18 36.03
CA LEU A 330 -6.79 -16.41 35.19
C LEU A 330 -5.49 -17.18 34.92
N ARG A 331 -4.91 -17.83 35.94
CA ARG A 331 -3.71 -18.69 35.75
C ARG A 331 -3.99 -19.89 34.86
N GLU A 332 -5.17 -20.50 35.00
CA GLU A 332 -5.58 -21.61 34.14
C GLU A 332 -5.78 -21.15 32.69
N GLU A 333 -6.37 -19.97 32.49
CA GLU A 333 -6.53 -19.36 31.17
C GLU A 333 -5.18 -19.04 30.52
N LEU A 334 -4.25 -18.45 31.28
CA LEU A 334 -2.89 -18.16 30.83
C LEU A 334 -2.20 -19.44 30.34
N ARG A 335 -2.22 -20.51 31.14
CA ARG A 335 -1.60 -21.81 30.79
C ARG A 335 -2.22 -22.49 29.58
N LYS A 336 -3.52 -22.28 29.35
CA LYS A 336 -4.23 -22.78 28.16
C LYS A 336 -4.00 -21.90 26.92
N THR A 337 -3.34 -20.75 27.07
CA THR A 337 -3.11 -19.84 25.96
C THR A 337 -1.93 -20.31 25.11
N PRO A 338 -2.11 -20.48 23.79
CA PRO A 338 -1.02 -20.89 22.91
C PRO A 338 0.09 -19.85 22.86
N VAL A 339 1.35 -20.28 22.90
CA VAL A 339 2.54 -19.39 22.84
C VAL A 339 2.82 -18.86 21.43
N GLN A 340 2.35 -19.55 20.40
CA GLN A 340 2.48 -19.10 19.00
C GLN A 340 1.31 -18.18 18.63
N LEU A 341 1.60 -17.10 17.89
CA LEU A 341 0.57 -16.16 17.40
C LEU A 341 -0.34 -16.83 16.35
N CYS A 342 0.28 -17.35 15.30
CA CYS A 342 -0.39 -17.92 14.13
C CYS A 342 -0.58 -19.45 14.25
N GLY A 343 -1.23 -20.03 13.24
CA GLY A 343 -1.41 -21.48 13.11
C GLY A 343 -2.75 -21.98 13.66
N PRO A 344 -3.11 -23.24 13.37
CA PRO A 344 -4.41 -23.80 13.71
C PRO A 344 -4.63 -23.95 15.21
N LYS A 345 -3.57 -23.96 16.02
CA LYS A 345 -3.66 -23.98 17.49
C LYS A 345 -3.04 -22.72 18.10
N GLY A 346 -2.84 -21.66 17.31
CA GLY A 346 -2.24 -20.41 17.76
C GLY A 346 -3.22 -19.48 18.48
N LEU A 347 -2.67 -18.39 19.03
CA LEU A 347 -3.42 -17.37 19.77
C LEU A 347 -4.52 -16.74 18.92
N TYR A 348 -4.27 -16.39 17.65
CA TYR A 348 -5.29 -15.81 16.78
C TYR A 348 -6.46 -16.75 16.53
N MET A 349 -6.21 -18.05 16.39
CA MET A 349 -7.28 -19.05 16.28
C MET A 349 -8.07 -19.17 17.59
N LYS A 350 -7.40 -19.07 18.75
CA LYS A 350 -8.09 -18.99 20.06
C LYS A 350 -8.99 -17.75 20.12
N MET A 351 -8.48 -16.58 19.75
CA MET A 351 -9.26 -15.32 19.71
C MET A 351 -10.48 -15.44 18.79
N MET A 352 -10.30 -15.98 17.57
CA MET A 352 -11.40 -16.24 16.65
C MET A 352 -12.42 -17.24 17.20
N SER A 353 -11.98 -18.25 17.96
CA SER A 353 -12.90 -19.23 18.58
C SER A 353 -13.73 -18.65 19.73
N MET A 354 -13.35 -17.49 20.28
CA MET A 354 -14.14 -16.77 21.28
C MET A 354 -15.24 -15.91 20.65
N VAL A 355 -15.15 -15.63 19.35
CA VAL A 355 -16.20 -14.92 18.62
C VAL A 355 -17.45 -15.81 18.61
N ARG A 356 -18.60 -15.21 18.95
CA ARG A 356 -19.89 -15.92 18.91
C ARG A 356 -20.12 -16.58 17.55
N HIS A 357 -20.62 -17.81 17.56
CA HIS A 357 -20.88 -18.56 16.33
C HIS A 357 -21.76 -17.81 15.32
N ASP A 358 -22.83 -17.14 15.75
CA ASP A 358 -23.72 -16.36 14.87
C ASP A 358 -23.02 -15.17 14.19
N TYR A 359 -21.89 -14.71 14.72
CA TYR A 359 -21.14 -13.59 14.17
C TYR A 359 -20.08 -14.02 13.17
N LEU A 360 -19.73 -15.31 13.12
CA LEU A 360 -18.63 -15.79 12.29
C LEU A 360 -18.88 -15.47 10.82
N GLN A 361 -20.12 -15.64 10.34
CA GLN A 361 -20.49 -15.28 8.98
C GLN A 361 -20.15 -13.83 8.64
N GLU A 362 -20.67 -12.89 9.44
CA GLU A 362 -20.40 -11.46 9.29
C GLU A 362 -18.91 -11.12 9.44
N SER A 363 -18.19 -11.85 10.30
CA SER A 363 -16.75 -11.68 10.52
C SER A 363 -15.95 -11.99 9.26
N ALA A 364 -16.25 -13.09 8.56
CA ALA A 364 -15.60 -13.39 7.28
C ALA A 364 -15.83 -12.29 6.26
N ARG A 365 -17.06 -11.77 6.18
CA ARG A 365 -17.37 -10.70 5.24
C ARG A 365 -16.49 -9.49 5.47
N ILE A 366 -16.37 -9.07 6.73
CA ILE A 366 -15.51 -7.93 7.10
C ILE A 366 -14.05 -8.22 6.72
N PHE A 367 -13.52 -9.39 7.07
CA PHE A 367 -12.14 -9.74 6.72
C PHE A 367 -11.91 -9.76 5.20
N GLN A 368 -12.81 -10.38 4.43
CA GLN A 368 -12.68 -10.47 2.98
C GLN A 368 -12.86 -9.11 2.30
N LEU A 369 -13.73 -8.22 2.82
CA LEU A 369 -13.83 -6.83 2.35
C LEU A 369 -12.51 -6.07 2.57
N VAL A 370 -11.94 -6.16 3.77
CA VAL A 370 -10.66 -5.50 4.10
C VAL A 370 -9.51 -6.08 3.26
N LEU A 371 -9.51 -7.39 3.02
CA LEU A 371 -8.49 -8.06 2.19
C LEU A 371 -8.66 -7.77 0.70
N GLY A 372 -9.89 -7.65 0.22
CA GLY A 372 -10.23 -7.40 -1.19
C GLY A 372 -10.14 -5.94 -1.60
N ALA A 373 -10.01 -5.01 -0.66
CA ALA A 373 -9.88 -3.59 -0.95
C ALA A 373 -8.54 -3.24 -1.62
N ASN A 374 -8.59 -2.36 -2.63
CA ASN A 374 -7.40 -1.90 -3.36
C ASN A 374 -6.57 -0.87 -2.57
N ASN A 375 -7.26 0.01 -1.85
CA ASN A 375 -6.70 1.01 -0.93
C ASN A 375 -7.12 0.69 0.52
N PRO A 376 -6.47 1.29 1.54
CA PRO A 376 -6.96 1.20 2.92
C PRO A 376 -8.46 1.51 2.97
N LEU A 377 -9.25 0.57 3.51
CA LEU A 377 -10.69 0.65 3.45
C LEU A 377 -11.21 1.54 4.58
N ASP A 378 -11.83 2.67 4.25
CA ASP A 378 -12.43 3.54 5.26
C ASP A 378 -13.65 2.90 5.94
N LEU A 379 -13.93 3.34 7.16
CA LEU A 379 -14.96 2.77 8.01
C LEU A 379 -16.36 2.83 7.37
N GLU A 380 -16.68 3.93 6.68
CA GLU A 380 -17.98 4.14 6.04
C GLU A 380 -18.13 3.26 4.80
N THR A 381 -17.12 3.20 3.93
CA THR A 381 -17.14 2.29 2.77
C THR A 381 -17.26 0.83 3.22
N ALA A 382 -16.55 0.43 4.28
CA ALA A 382 -16.67 -0.91 4.86
C ALA A 382 -18.09 -1.19 5.40
N TYR A 383 -18.71 -0.22 6.08
CA TYR A 383 -20.08 -0.33 6.55
C TYR A 383 -21.07 -0.49 5.39
N PHE A 384 -20.97 0.37 4.37
CA PHE A 384 -21.83 0.30 3.20
C PHE A 384 -21.63 -0.99 2.41
N ALA A 385 -20.38 -1.42 2.22
CA ALA A 385 -20.08 -2.68 1.55
C ALA A 385 -20.63 -3.88 2.31
N LEU A 386 -20.63 -3.85 3.65
CA LEU A 386 -21.25 -4.90 4.45
C LEU A 386 -22.78 -4.92 4.30
N SER A 387 -23.41 -3.77 4.08
CA SER A 387 -24.87 -3.67 3.85
C SER A 387 -25.34 -4.31 2.54
N PHE A 388 -24.41 -4.62 1.63
CA PHE A 388 -24.68 -5.39 0.42
C PHE A 388 -25.17 -6.81 0.70
N PHE A 389 -24.93 -7.36 1.89
CA PHE A 389 -25.30 -8.73 2.20
C PHE A 389 -26.57 -8.79 3.07
N GLU A 390 -27.64 -9.37 2.53
CA GLU A 390 -28.88 -9.66 3.27
C GLU A 390 -29.03 -11.16 3.48
N GLY A 391 -28.76 -11.63 4.70
CA GLY A 391 -28.61 -13.07 4.95
C GLY A 391 -27.47 -13.62 4.10
N ASP A 392 -27.73 -14.64 3.29
CA ASP A 392 -26.75 -15.27 2.38
C ASP A 392 -26.76 -14.70 0.96
N LYS A 393 -27.62 -13.72 0.68
CA LYS A 393 -27.84 -13.22 -0.68
C LYS A 393 -27.26 -11.81 -0.86
N PRO A 394 -26.77 -11.49 -2.07
CA PRO A 394 -26.46 -10.11 -2.43
C PRO A 394 -27.74 -9.29 -2.51
N ASN A 395 -27.69 -8.07 -1.99
CA ASN A 395 -28.73 -7.07 -2.05
C ASN A 395 -28.15 -5.77 -2.60
N PHE A 396 -28.47 -5.48 -3.86
CA PHE A 396 -28.05 -4.28 -4.58
C PHE A 396 -28.87 -3.04 -4.19
N GLN A 397 -30.05 -3.25 -3.59
CA GLN A 397 -31.03 -2.19 -3.37
C GLN A 397 -30.51 -1.03 -2.50
N PRO A 398 -29.75 -1.24 -1.40
CA PRO A 398 -29.21 -0.13 -0.61
C PRO A 398 -28.42 0.87 -1.44
N ALA A 399 -27.57 0.37 -2.35
CA ALA A 399 -26.78 1.23 -3.24
C ALA A 399 -27.63 1.88 -4.33
N LEU A 400 -28.61 1.16 -4.89
CA LEU A 400 -29.48 1.66 -5.96
C LEU A 400 -30.47 2.72 -5.45
N SER A 401 -31.06 2.54 -4.27
CA SER A 401 -32.12 3.41 -3.73
C SER A 401 -31.61 4.59 -2.93
N MET A 402 -30.36 4.57 -2.44
CA MET A 402 -29.80 5.69 -1.68
C MET A 402 -29.77 6.96 -2.54
N GLU A 403 -30.31 8.06 -2.00
CA GLU A 403 -30.25 9.35 -2.67
C GLU A 403 -28.85 9.97 -2.57
N THR A 404 -28.44 10.71 -3.59
CA THR A 404 -27.16 11.44 -3.59
C THR A 404 -27.31 12.71 -2.76
N SER A 405 -26.64 12.78 -1.62
CA SER A 405 -26.51 14.04 -0.89
C SER A 405 -25.51 14.94 -1.62
N VAL A 406 -25.92 16.18 -1.94
CA VAL A 406 -25.08 17.12 -2.71
C VAL A 406 -24.71 18.39 -1.93
N LYS A 407 -25.38 18.67 -0.81
CA LYS A 407 -25.19 19.91 -0.03
C LYS A 407 -24.39 19.70 1.24
N GLU A 408 -24.75 18.68 2.01
CA GLU A 408 -24.18 18.38 3.33
C GLU A 408 -23.83 16.89 3.38
N SER A 409 -22.71 16.54 4.01
CA SER A 409 -22.39 15.15 4.29
C SER A 409 -23.42 14.55 5.24
N LEU A 410 -23.79 13.29 5.01
CA LEU A 410 -24.56 12.53 5.99
C LEU A 410 -23.75 12.43 7.29
N ASP A 411 -24.40 12.71 8.42
CA ASP A 411 -23.79 12.48 9.72
C ASP A 411 -23.74 10.97 9.99
N MET A 412 -22.53 10.42 9.88
CA MET A 412 -22.25 9.01 10.10
C MET A 412 -21.66 8.73 11.48
N SER A 413 -21.61 9.71 12.39
CA SER A 413 -20.94 9.57 13.70
C SER A 413 -21.49 8.41 14.54
N ASP A 414 -22.81 8.32 14.69
CA ASP A 414 -23.47 7.24 15.42
C ASP A 414 -23.31 5.88 14.73
N VAL A 415 -23.37 5.87 13.39
CA VAL A 415 -23.18 4.66 12.58
C VAL A 415 -21.75 4.14 12.73
N ASN A 416 -20.76 5.03 12.63
CA ASN A 416 -19.34 4.74 12.81
C ASN A 416 -19.07 4.21 14.22
N ALA A 417 -19.64 4.84 15.25
CA ALA A 417 -19.53 4.35 16.62
C ALA A 417 -20.15 2.95 16.81
N ALA A 418 -21.31 2.69 16.19
CA ALA A 418 -21.94 1.37 16.21
C ALA A 418 -21.13 0.33 15.43
N PHE A 419 -20.58 0.70 14.28
CA PHE A 419 -19.80 -0.18 13.42
C PHE A 419 -18.45 -0.54 14.06
N ARG A 420 -17.79 0.39 14.75
CA ARG A 420 -16.60 0.11 15.59
C ARG A 420 -16.88 -0.98 16.63
N ARG A 421 -18.00 -0.89 17.34
CA ARG A 421 -18.43 -1.92 18.31
C ARG A 421 -18.69 -3.26 17.60
N LYS A 422 -19.26 -3.23 16.40
CA LYS A 422 -19.46 -4.41 15.55
C LYS A 422 -18.12 -5.04 15.17
N ILE A 423 -17.16 -4.28 14.63
CA ILE A 423 -15.84 -4.81 14.25
C ILE A 423 -15.14 -5.46 15.46
N LYS A 424 -15.12 -4.78 16.61
CA LYS A 424 -14.48 -5.33 17.83
C LYS A 424 -15.07 -6.68 18.25
N SER A 425 -16.39 -6.83 18.18
CA SER A 425 -17.09 -8.05 18.61
C SER A 425 -17.11 -9.17 17.56
N ARG A 426 -16.98 -8.85 16.26
CA ARG A 426 -16.98 -9.82 15.15
C ARG A 426 -15.55 -10.29 14.83
N CYS A 427 -14.58 -9.39 14.84
CA CYS A 427 -13.23 -9.69 14.35
C CYS A 427 -12.27 -10.12 15.47
N GLY A 428 -12.76 -10.29 16.70
CA GLY A 428 -11.96 -10.80 17.83
C GLY A 428 -10.73 -9.94 18.17
N GLY A 429 -10.74 -8.65 17.83
CA GLY A 429 -9.59 -7.75 18.00
C GLY A 429 -8.47 -7.88 16.96
N LEU A 430 -8.67 -8.66 15.88
CA LEU A 430 -7.68 -8.81 14.79
C LEU A 430 -7.68 -7.62 13.81
N LEU A 431 -8.75 -6.84 13.81
CA LEU A 431 -8.84 -5.57 13.09
C LEU A 431 -8.82 -4.42 14.10
N ASP A 432 -8.19 -3.33 13.67
CA ASP A 432 -8.12 -2.05 14.36
C ASP A 432 -8.47 -0.93 13.37
N GLU A 433 -8.55 0.30 13.86
CA GLU A 433 -8.81 1.49 13.06
C GLU A 433 -7.70 2.54 13.27
N ASP A 434 -7.30 3.23 12.20
CA ASP A 434 -6.54 4.47 12.31
C ASP A 434 -7.48 5.69 12.29
N SER A 435 -7.00 6.86 11.85
CA SER A 435 -7.81 8.09 11.83
C SER A 435 -9.17 7.93 11.13
N GLN A 436 -9.29 7.05 10.12
CA GLN A 436 -10.54 6.76 9.38
C GLN A 436 -10.58 5.34 8.74
N HIS A 437 -9.49 4.58 8.72
CA HIS A 437 -9.38 3.35 7.93
C HIS A 437 -9.23 2.09 8.78
N LEU A 438 -9.83 1.00 8.30
CA LEU A 438 -9.65 -0.33 8.85
C LEU A 438 -8.29 -0.89 8.45
N LYS A 439 -7.60 -1.44 9.45
CA LYS A 439 -6.34 -2.15 9.26
C LYS A 439 -6.28 -3.38 10.13
N PHE A 440 -5.44 -4.34 9.76
CA PHE A 440 -5.12 -5.41 10.68
C PHE A 440 -4.30 -4.86 11.85
N MET A 441 -4.57 -5.37 13.05
CA MET A 441 -3.87 -4.94 14.27
C MET A 441 -2.35 -5.12 14.17
N HIS A 442 -1.91 -6.06 13.33
CA HIS A 442 -0.52 -6.34 13.00
C HIS A 442 -0.47 -7.18 11.72
N ASN A 443 0.62 -7.08 10.95
CA ASN A 443 0.78 -7.82 9.69
C ASN A 443 0.58 -9.34 9.89
N THR A 444 1.09 -9.92 10.99
CA THR A 444 0.87 -11.35 11.32
C THR A 444 -0.60 -11.75 11.47
N ALA A 445 -1.49 -10.83 11.85
CA ALA A 445 -2.92 -11.12 11.90
C ALA A 445 -3.53 -11.21 10.49
N ARG A 446 -3.11 -10.35 9.56
CA ARG A 446 -3.46 -10.47 8.13
C ARG A 446 -2.94 -11.78 7.55
N GLU A 447 -1.65 -12.07 7.77
CA GLU A 447 -1.00 -13.31 7.35
C GLU A 447 -1.72 -14.56 7.90
N PHE A 448 -2.30 -14.47 9.09
CA PHE A 448 -3.12 -15.53 9.66
C PHE A 448 -4.46 -15.64 8.94
N ILE A 449 -5.17 -14.54 8.72
CA ILE A 449 -6.50 -14.55 8.10
C ILE A 449 -6.45 -14.98 6.63
N ILE A 450 -5.43 -14.59 5.85
CA ILE A 450 -5.36 -14.97 4.42
C ILE A 450 -5.22 -16.48 4.22
N ARG A 451 -4.61 -17.20 5.16
CA ARG A 451 -4.30 -18.63 5.00
C ARG A 451 -5.56 -19.46 4.73
N PRO A 452 -5.56 -20.30 3.68
CA PRO A 452 -6.65 -21.23 3.42
C PRO A 452 -6.90 -22.19 4.59
N SER A 453 -5.89 -22.55 5.38
CA SER A 453 -6.07 -23.39 6.58
C SER A 453 -6.89 -22.71 7.68
N THR A 454 -6.82 -21.38 7.75
CA THR A 454 -7.62 -20.58 8.68
C THR A 454 -9.07 -20.60 8.22
N TRP A 455 -9.28 -20.35 6.93
CA TRP A 455 -10.58 -20.44 6.30
C TRP A 455 -11.15 -21.84 6.40
N LYS A 456 -10.48 -22.95 6.10
CA LYS A 456 -11.01 -24.33 6.27
C LYS A 456 -11.63 -24.64 7.64
N ARG A 457 -11.15 -23.98 8.69
CA ARG A 457 -11.70 -24.14 10.04
C ARG A 457 -12.89 -23.22 10.29
N LEU A 458 -12.92 -22.08 9.62
CA LEU A 458 -14.05 -21.17 9.54
C LEU A 458 -15.13 -21.75 8.58
N GLU A 459 -14.78 -22.16 7.35
CA GLU A 459 -15.54 -22.71 6.20
C GLU A 459 -16.57 -23.78 6.53
N ARG A 460 -16.47 -24.49 7.66
CA ARG A 460 -17.60 -25.30 8.17
C ARG A 460 -18.88 -24.45 8.42
N ILE A 461 -18.80 -23.14 8.23
CA ILE A 461 -19.81 -22.11 8.48
C ILE A 461 -20.05 -21.21 7.24
N PHE A 462 -19.26 -21.31 6.16
CA PHE A 462 -19.29 -20.35 5.04
C PHE A 462 -19.53 -21.01 3.69
N ASP A 463 -20.30 -20.32 2.85
CA ASP A 463 -20.50 -20.64 1.44
C ASP A 463 -19.75 -19.62 0.56
N GLU A 464 -18.61 -20.03 0.02
CA GLU A 464 -17.73 -19.17 -0.81
C GLU A 464 -18.39 -18.79 -2.15
N GLU A 465 -19.31 -19.60 -2.69
CA GLU A 465 -19.90 -19.38 -4.02
C GLU A 465 -20.82 -18.15 -4.08
N ASN A 466 -21.19 -17.59 -2.93
CA ASN A 466 -22.09 -16.45 -2.79
C ASN A 466 -21.40 -15.16 -2.32
N PHE A 467 -20.08 -15.20 -2.11
CA PHE A 467 -19.37 -14.06 -1.55
C PHE A 467 -18.73 -13.15 -2.62
N GLU A 468 -19.56 -12.26 -3.16
CA GLU A 468 -19.23 -11.33 -4.25
C GLU A 468 -18.49 -10.07 -3.76
N VAL A 469 -17.29 -10.21 -3.19
CA VAL A 469 -16.49 -9.09 -2.63
C VAL A 469 -16.40 -7.89 -3.56
N PRO A 470 -16.09 -8.06 -4.86
CA PRO A 470 -15.95 -6.92 -5.76
C PRO A 470 -17.26 -6.16 -5.96
N HIS A 471 -18.41 -6.84 -5.96
CA HIS A 471 -19.72 -6.19 -6.03
C HIS A 471 -20.02 -5.42 -4.75
N ALA A 472 -19.72 -5.99 -3.59
CA ALA A 472 -19.92 -5.35 -2.30
C ALA A 472 -19.08 -4.08 -2.16
N LEU A 473 -17.81 -4.13 -2.56
CA LEU A 473 -16.92 -2.96 -2.56
C LEU A 473 -17.37 -1.90 -3.57
N LEU A 474 -17.79 -2.30 -4.78
CA LEU A 474 -18.37 -1.38 -5.77
C LEU A 474 -19.61 -0.66 -5.22
N ALA A 475 -20.57 -1.42 -4.66
CA ALA A 475 -21.77 -0.87 -4.06
C ALA A 475 -21.46 0.05 -2.87
N GLY A 476 -20.54 -0.37 -1.99
CA GLY A 476 -20.09 0.42 -0.84
C GLY A 476 -19.47 1.75 -1.24
N LEU A 477 -18.60 1.75 -2.27
CA LEU A 477 -17.98 2.96 -2.80
C LEU A 477 -18.99 3.89 -3.48
N ILE A 478 -19.98 3.35 -4.18
CA ILE A 478 -21.08 4.15 -4.74
C ILE A 478 -21.88 4.84 -3.63
N MET A 479 -22.20 4.12 -2.55
CA MET A 479 -22.87 4.69 -1.38
C MET A 479 -22.01 5.73 -0.68
N ARG A 480 -20.69 5.50 -0.61
CA ARG A 480 -19.73 6.48 -0.08
C ARG A 480 -19.67 7.76 -0.92
N VAL A 481 -19.74 7.65 -2.25
CA VAL A 481 -19.88 8.82 -3.14
C VAL A 481 -21.22 9.53 -2.90
N LYS A 482 -22.30 8.77 -2.69
CA LYS A 482 -23.64 9.31 -2.42
C LYS A 482 -23.82 9.94 -1.04
N SER A 483 -23.01 9.60 -0.04
CA SER A 483 -23.12 10.14 1.32
C SER A 483 -22.77 11.63 1.42
N GLY A 484 -22.26 12.22 0.35
CA GLY A 484 -22.13 13.67 0.18
C GLY A 484 -20.70 14.16 0.35
N PRO A 485 -20.49 15.48 0.17
CA PRO A 485 -19.15 16.03 0.08
C PRO A 485 -18.58 16.34 1.46
N GLU A 486 -17.43 15.76 1.82
CA GLU A 486 -16.52 16.44 2.75
C GLU A 486 -15.83 17.61 2.03
N TYR A 487 -15.31 17.44 0.80
CA TYR A 487 -14.79 18.54 -0.04
C TYR A 487 -14.79 18.19 -1.55
N LEU A 488 -15.88 18.44 -2.30
CA LEU A 488 -15.87 18.37 -3.77
C LEU A 488 -15.22 19.64 -4.36
N ARG A 489 -13.89 19.74 -4.26
CA ARG A 489 -13.11 20.85 -4.83
C ARG A 489 -12.46 20.42 -6.14
N LEU A 490 -13.09 20.72 -7.27
CA LEU A 490 -12.55 20.41 -8.61
C LEU A 490 -11.38 21.34 -9.00
N ARG A 491 -11.10 22.38 -8.20
CA ARG A 491 -9.89 23.20 -8.29
C ARG A 491 -9.25 23.32 -6.90
N PRO A 492 -8.18 22.57 -6.61
CA PRO A 492 -7.45 22.72 -5.36
C PRO A 492 -6.82 24.11 -5.28
N GLN A 493 -6.79 24.68 -4.08
CA GLN A 493 -5.55 25.32 -3.63
C GLN A 493 -4.58 24.16 -3.37
N TYR A 494 -3.28 24.33 -3.64
CA TYR A 494 -2.23 23.27 -3.60
C TYR A 494 -2.12 22.43 -2.31
N GLU A 495 -2.99 22.63 -1.32
CA GLU A 495 -2.94 22.01 0.00
C GLU A 495 -3.92 20.84 0.22
N HIS A 496 -4.95 20.62 -0.62
CA HIS A 496 -5.93 19.54 -0.39
C HIS A 496 -6.26 18.69 -1.64
N VAL A 497 -6.07 17.37 -1.53
CA VAL A 497 -6.43 16.39 -2.57
C VAL A 497 -7.89 15.97 -2.41
N PRO A 498 -8.70 15.85 -3.48
CA PRO A 498 -10.11 15.53 -3.32
C PRO A 498 -10.38 14.02 -3.21
N ASP A 499 -10.85 13.57 -2.05
CA ASP A 499 -11.07 12.13 -1.75
C ASP A 499 -12.12 11.45 -2.64
N HIS A 500 -13.07 12.21 -3.18
CA HIS A 500 -14.15 11.66 -4.01
C HIS A 500 -13.66 10.98 -5.30
N TYR A 501 -12.64 11.53 -5.99
CA TYR A 501 -12.08 10.86 -7.16
C TYR A 501 -11.29 9.60 -6.79
N ALA A 502 -10.81 9.48 -5.54
CA ALA A 502 -10.21 8.23 -5.07
C ALA A 502 -11.29 7.13 -4.99
N PHE A 503 -12.44 7.42 -4.37
CA PHE A 503 -13.55 6.47 -4.30
C PHE A 503 -14.08 6.07 -5.67
N VAL A 504 -14.24 7.04 -6.59
CA VAL A 504 -14.67 6.77 -7.96
C VAL A 504 -13.67 5.90 -8.71
N THR A 505 -12.37 6.12 -8.50
CA THR A 505 -11.34 5.32 -9.16
C THR A 505 -11.33 3.89 -8.65
N ASP A 506 -11.47 3.69 -7.35
CA ASP A 506 -11.63 2.36 -6.78
C ASP A 506 -12.94 1.70 -7.23
N ALA A 507 -14.04 2.46 -7.33
CA ALA A 507 -15.31 1.95 -7.84
C ALA A 507 -15.15 1.45 -9.28
N MET A 508 -14.49 2.23 -10.13
CA MET A 508 -14.21 1.82 -11.51
C MET A 508 -13.25 0.63 -11.59
N HIS A 509 -12.29 0.51 -10.67
CA HIS A 509 -11.43 -0.66 -10.57
C HIS A 509 -12.24 -1.92 -10.25
N PHE A 510 -13.12 -1.87 -9.26
CA PHE A 510 -13.99 -3.00 -8.93
C PHE A 510 -15.02 -3.28 -10.03
N ALA A 511 -15.53 -2.25 -10.71
CA ALA A 511 -16.36 -2.44 -11.89
C ALA A 511 -15.60 -3.22 -12.97
N TYR A 512 -14.33 -2.90 -13.24
CA TYR A 512 -13.50 -3.66 -14.19
C TYR A 512 -13.26 -5.12 -13.74
N ILE A 513 -13.07 -5.37 -12.44
CA ILE A 513 -12.91 -6.75 -11.91
C ILE A 513 -14.18 -7.57 -12.13
N VAL A 514 -15.34 -6.94 -11.90
CA VAL A 514 -16.69 -7.55 -12.02
C VAL A 514 -17.09 -7.75 -13.49
N ASP A 515 -16.69 -6.84 -14.37
CA ASP A 515 -17.07 -6.83 -15.78
C ASP A 515 -16.66 -8.14 -16.49
N GLY A 516 -17.60 -8.74 -17.22
CA GLY A 516 -17.39 -9.99 -17.95
C GLY A 516 -17.43 -11.26 -17.11
N LYS A 517 -17.37 -11.15 -15.77
CA LYS A 517 -17.36 -12.30 -14.84
C LYS A 517 -18.67 -12.45 -14.05
N THR A 518 -19.43 -11.38 -13.89
CA THR A 518 -20.64 -11.39 -13.07
C THR A 518 -21.82 -12.18 -13.65
N ARG A 519 -22.54 -12.87 -12.76
CA ARG A 519 -23.86 -13.47 -13.04
C ARG A 519 -25.02 -12.47 -12.86
N TYR A 520 -24.80 -11.36 -12.15
CA TYR A 520 -25.78 -10.30 -11.87
C TYR A 520 -25.65 -9.16 -12.87
N LYS A 521 -25.69 -9.48 -14.17
CA LYS A 521 -25.43 -8.50 -15.25
C LYS A 521 -26.38 -7.29 -15.20
N PRO A 522 -27.71 -7.45 -15.03
CA PRO A 522 -28.61 -6.30 -14.96
C PRO A 522 -28.28 -5.38 -13.78
N GLU A 523 -28.12 -5.93 -12.59
CA GLU A 523 -27.86 -5.18 -11.36
C GLU A 523 -26.49 -4.49 -11.40
N TYR A 524 -25.48 -5.16 -11.97
CA TYR A 524 -24.17 -4.55 -12.21
C TYR A 524 -24.26 -3.34 -13.14
N VAL A 525 -25.01 -3.44 -14.24
CA VAL A 525 -25.20 -2.32 -15.18
C VAL A 525 -25.90 -1.15 -14.48
N GLU A 526 -26.90 -1.43 -13.66
CA GLU A 526 -27.60 -0.42 -12.85
C GLU A 526 -26.70 0.23 -11.79
N LEU A 527 -25.80 -0.52 -11.14
CA LEU A 527 -24.81 0.05 -10.22
C LEU A 527 -23.87 1.01 -10.95
N VAL A 528 -23.36 0.64 -12.12
CA VAL A 528 -22.46 1.49 -12.90
C VAL A 528 -23.18 2.76 -13.38
N ASP A 529 -24.44 2.65 -13.82
CA ASP A 529 -25.27 3.81 -14.13
C ASP A 529 -25.51 4.69 -12.89
N THR A 530 -25.67 4.07 -11.72
CA THR A 530 -25.86 4.77 -10.45
C THR A 530 -24.64 5.58 -10.04
N LEU A 531 -23.43 5.06 -10.27
CA LEU A 531 -22.17 5.79 -10.07
C LEU A 531 -22.12 7.06 -10.95
N ASP A 532 -22.42 6.91 -12.24
CA ASP A 532 -22.44 8.01 -13.21
C ASP A 532 -23.45 9.10 -12.79
N GLN A 533 -24.65 8.69 -12.41
CA GLN A 533 -25.70 9.61 -11.94
C GLN A 533 -25.31 10.35 -10.66
N ALA A 534 -24.73 9.66 -9.68
CA ALA A 534 -24.30 10.27 -8.43
C ALA A 534 -23.24 11.35 -8.68
N MET A 535 -22.21 11.03 -9.47
CA MET A 535 -21.15 11.98 -9.81
C MET A 535 -21.66 13.15 -10.68
N THR A 536 -22.57 12.89 -11.62
CA THR A 536 -23.22 13.95 -12.40
C THR A 536 -23.93 14.94 -11.49
N LYS A 537 -24.77 14.47 -10.57
CA LYS A 537 -25.49 15.33 -9.60
C LYS A 537 -24.53 16.13 -8.73
N MET A 538 -23.44 15.51 -8.26
CA MET A 538 -22.44 16.17 -7.44
C MET A 538 -21.71 17.30 -8.19
N VAL A 539 -21.29 17.06 -9.43
CA VAL A 539 -20.60 18.08 -10.24
C VAL A 539 -21.55 19.21 -10.63
N GLU A 540 -22.80 18.90 -10.99
CA GLU A 540 -23.83 19.90 -11.29
C GLU A 540 -24.12 20.81 -10.09
N ALA A 541 -24.19 20.24 -8.89
CA ALA A 541 -24.40 20.99 -7.66
C ALA A 541 -23.19 21.87 -7.30
N ALA A 542 -21.97 21.37 -7.49
CA ALA A 542 -20.75 22.11 -7.19
C ALA A 542 -20.46 23.24 -8.20
N TYR A 543 -20.82 23.08 -9.47
CA TYR A 543 -20.51 24.05 -10.55
C TYR A 543 -21.70 24.33 -11.48
N PRO A 544 -22.78 24.95 -10.97
CA PRO A 544 -23.98 25.24 -11.76
C PRO A 544 -23.72 26.20 -12.93
N GLN A 545 -22.66 27.01 -12.87
CA GLN A 545 -22.26 27.99 -13.90
C GLN A 545 -21.58 27.31 -15.11
N ASN A 546 -20.78 26.26 -14.88
CA ASN A 546 -20.05 25.54 -15.95
C ASN A 546 -20.96 24.61 -16.74
N CYS A 547 -22.10 24.22 -16.17
CA CYS A 547 -23.14 23.48 -16.89
C CYS A 547 -24.00 24.39 -17.79
N ARG A 548 -23.95 25.72 -17.59
CA ARG A 548 -24.72 26.72 -18.38
C ARG A 548 -23.99 27.21 -19.64
N CYS A 549 -22.68 27.02 -19.75
CA CYS A 549 -21.87 27.54 -20.87
C CYS A 549 -21.90 26.69 -22.16
N GLY A 550 -22.80 25.71 -22.27
CA GLY A 550 -22.96 24.91 -23.49
C GLY A 550 -21.87 23.86 -23.74
N CYS A 551 -20.79 23.83 -22.94
CA CYS A 551 -19.81 22.75 -22.94
C CYS A 551 -20.36 21.54 -22.18
N ARG A 552 -21.17 20.70 -22.84
CA ARG A 552 -21.72 19.44 -22.29
C ARG A 552 -20.63 18.35 -22.15
N CYS A 553 -19.60 18.60 -21.34
CA CYS A 553 -18.59 17.58 -21.02
C CYS A 553 -19.07 16.75 -19.84
N ALA A 554 -18.84 15.43 -19.87
CA ALA A 554 -19.20 14.54 -18.77
C ALA A 554 -18.34 14.82 -17.53
N TRP A 555 -18.87 14.47 -16.35
CA TRP A 555 -18.19 14.69 -15.06
C TRP A 555 -16.74 14.18 -15.00
N PRO A 556 -16.30 13.10 -15.70
CA PRO A 556 -14.91 12.67 -15.67
C PRO A 556 -13.91 13.72 -16.20
N THR A 557 -14.38 14.69 -16.99
CA THR A 557 -13.56 15.80 -17.51
C THR A 557 -13.10 16.77 -16.41
N PHE A 558 -13.74 16.73 -15.25
CA PHE A 558 -13.42 17.62 -14.13
C PHE A 558 -12.46 16.99 -13.12
N GLU A 559 -11.79 15.90 -13.47
CA GLU A 559 -10.78 15.30 -12.61
C GLU A 559 -9.69 16.34 -12.26
N PRO A 560 -9.35 16.51 -10.97
CA PRO A 560 -8.41 17.52 -10.53
C PRO A 560 -7.00 17.20 -11.05
N MET A 561 -6.38 18.17 -11.72
CA MET A 561 -5.04 18.04 -12.32
C MET A 561 -4.01 18.84 -11.53
N GLU A 562 -2.87 18.22 -11.21
CA GLU A 562 -1.68 18.91 -10.68
C GLU A 562 -1.01 19.74 -11.79
N SER A 563 -0.94 19.19 -13.01
CA SER A 563 -0.38 19.89 -14.16
C SER A 563 -0.98 19.40 -15.48
N GLY A 564 -0.91 20.23 -16.51
CA GLY A 564 -1.46 19.91 -17.84
C GLY A 564 -3.00 19.88 -17.87
N ALA A 565 -3.56 19.40 -18.98
CA ALA A 565 -5.00 19.31 -19.18
C ALA A 565 -5.53 17.89 -18.90
N CYS A 566 -6.71 17.80 -18.27
CA CYS A 566 -7.48 16.57 -18.19
C CYS A 566 -7.96 16.14 -19.58
N ASP A 567 -8.21 14.85 -19.77
CA ASP A 567 -8.87 14.35 -20.96
C ASP A 567 -10.33 14.81 -20.99
N ILE A 568 -10.81 15.16 -22.19
CA ILE A 568 -12.19 15.60 -22.39
C ILE A 568 -13.03 14.39 -22.77
N TYR A 569 -14.01 14.07 -21.93
CA TYR A 569 -14.99 13.02 -22.18
C TYR A 569 -16.33 13.63 -22.54
N ASP A 570 -16.86 13.25 -23.71
CA ASP A 570 -18.18 13.71 -24.14
C ASP A 570 -19.30 13.02 -23.36
N THR A 571 -19.06 11.81 -22.86
CA THR A 571 -20.01 10.98 -22.12
C THR A 571 -19.26 10.09 -21.13
N PHE A 572 -19.93 9.69 -20.03
CA PHE A 572 -19.42 8.63 -19.15
C PHE A 572 -19.21 7.32 -19.91
N PHE A 573 -19.99 7.07 -20.97
CA PHE A 573 -19.80 5.93 -21.86
C PHE A 573 -18.38 5.85 -22.47
N CYS A 574 -17.77 6.99 -22.80
CA CYS A 574 -16.38 7.04 -23.26
C CYS A 574 -15.38 6.75 -22.13
N TYR A 575 -15.71 7.17 -20.91
CA TYR A 575 -14.90 6.92 -19.71
C TYR A 575 -14.94 5.44 -19.30
N ALA A 576 -16.13 4.82 -19.30
CA ALA A 576 -16.32 3.39 -19.08
C ALA A 576 -15.55 2.53 -20.10
N ALA A 577 -15.49 2.98 -21.36
CA ALA A 577 -14.68 2.33 -22.39
C ALA A 577 -13.18 2.40 -22.14
N ARG A 578 -12.67 3.52 -21.58
CA ARG A 578 -11.28 3.61 -21.12
C ARG A 578 -11.02 2.72 -19.91
N GLY A 579 -12.00 2.59 -19.02
CA GLY A 579 -11.96 1.66 -17.88
C GLY A 579 -12.10 0.18 -18.23
N GLY A 580 -12.31 -0.18 -19.50
CA GLY A 580 -12.38 -1.58 -19.91
C GLY A 580 -13.72 -2.28 -19.65
N LEU A 581 -14.80 -1.54 -19.37
CA LEU A 581 -16.10 -2.10 -18.96
C LEU A 581 -16.92 -2.67 -20.15
N SER A 582 -16.38 -3.69 -20.82
CA SER A 582 -16.93 -4.24 -22.07
C SER A 582 -18.38 -4.76 -21.97
N THR A 583 -18.74 -5.39 -20.85
CA THR A 583 -20.07 -5.96 -20.59
C THR A 583 -21.09 -4.85 -20.37
N TYR A 584 -20.71 -3.83 -19.61
CA TYR A 584 -21.52 -2.62 -19.47
C TYR A 584 -21.77 -1.97 -20.83
N LEU A 585 -20.73 -1.80 -21.66
CA LEU A 585 -20.89 -1.23 -22.99
C LEU A 585 -21.80 -2.09 -23.89
N ASP A 586 -21.65 -3.42 -23.89
CA ASP A 586 -22.47 -4.32 -24.69
C ASP A 586 -23.95 -4.25 -24.31
N ALA A 587 -24.24 -4.28 -23.00
CA ALA A 587 -25.60 -4.14 -22.49
C ALA A 587 -26.23 -2.79 -22.91
N LYS A 588 -25.51 -1.67 -22.73
CA LYS A 588 -26.04 -0.35 -23.11
C LYS A 588 -26.23 -0.23 -24.63
N LEU A 589 -25.29 -0.71 -25.45
CA LEU A 589 -25.41 -0.65 -26.92
C LEU A 589 -26.54 -1.54 -27.45
N SER A 590 -26.73 -2.73 -26.88
CA SER A 590 -27.83 -3.63 -27.27
C SER A 590 -29.22 -3.01 -27.10
N GLY A 591 -29.39 -2.12 -26.11
CA GLY A 591 -30.64 -1.41 -25.84
C GLY A 591 -30.83 -0.12 -26.64
N MET A 592 -29.85 0.33 -27.44
CA MET A 592 -29.92 1.57 -28.20
C MET A 592 -30.60 1.39 -29.56
N SER A 593 -31.32 2.42 -30.01
CA SER A 593 -31.91 2.46 -31.35
C SER A 593 -30.89 2.63 -32.48
N LEU A 594 -29.79 3.36 -32.23
CA LEU A 594 -28.71 3.62 -33.20
C LEU A 594 -27.34 3.33 -32.56
N PRO A 595 -27.00 2.05 -32.31
CA PRO A 595 -25.79 1.69 -31.59
C PRO A 595 -24.51 2.03 -32.37
N ILE A 596 -24.53 1.97 -33.70
CA ILE A 596 -23.36 2.23 -34.55
C ILE A 596 -22.77 3.64 -34.35
N THR A 597 -23.63 4.67 -34.25
CA THR A 597 -23.18 6.06 -34.08
C THR A 597 -22.50 6.24 -32.73
N MET A 598 -23.05 5.64 -31.68
CA MET A 598 -22.44 5.68 -30.34
C MET A 598 -21.16 4.87 -30.29
N ALA A 599 -21.16 3.66 -30.86
CA ALA A 599 -19.98 2.80 -30.93
C ALA A 599 -18.82 3.48 -31.67
N GLN A 600 -19.10 4.14 -32.80
CA GLN A 600 -18.10 4.91 -33.54
C GLN A 600 -17.53 6.07 -32.71
N LYS A 601 -18.39 6.80 -31.99
CA LYS A 601 -17.98 7.91 -31.13
C LYS A 601 -17.06 7.43 -30.01
N VAL A 602 -17.41 6.32 -29.35
CA VAL A 602 -16.58 5.73 -28.30
C VAL A 602 -15.26 5.22 -28.86
N LEU A 603 -15.26 4.56 -30.03
CA LEU A 603 -14.06 4.06 -30.68
C LEU A 603 -13.08 5.21 -31.01
N ALA A 604 -13.60 6.37 -31.42
CA ALA A 604 -12.82 7.57 -31.64
C ALA A 604 -12.18 8.10 -30.35
N HIS A 605 -12.87 8.03 -29.21
CA HIS A 605 -12.30 8.42 -27.90
C HIS A 605 -11.30 7.40 -27.35
N TYR A 606 -11.60 6.12 -27.50
CA TYR A 606 -10.73 5.01 -27.12
C TYR A 606 -9.35 5.12 -27.78
N SER A 607 -9.31 5.55 -29.05
CA SER A 607 -8.11 5.64 -29.88
C SER A 607 -7.35 6.97 -29.81
N LYS A 608 -7.79 7.91 -28.96
CA LYS A 608 -7.13 9.23 -28.81
C LYS A 608 -5.92 9.15 -27.88
N PRO A 609 -4.83 9.90 -28.14
CA PRO A 609 -3.75 10.05 -27.17
C PRO A 609 -4.26 10.79 -25.92
N VAL A 610 -3.75 10.37 -24.76
CA VAL A 610 -3.96 11.06 -23.48
C VAL A 610 -3.32 12.45 -23.56
N ARG A 611 -4.03 13.49 -23.14
CA ARG A 611 -3.57 14.90 -23.18
C ARG A 611 -2.35 15.19 -22.29
N GLY A 612 -1.94 14.21 -21.49
CA GLY A 612 -0.69 14.20 -20.75
C GLY A 612 -0.72 15.02 -19.46
N GLY A 613 -1.90 15.43 -18.96
CA GLY A 613 -2.00 16.03 -17.64
C GLY A 613 -1.82 15.00 -16.52
N ILE A 614 -1.26 15.41 -15.39
CA ILE A 614 -1.08 14.58 -14.19
C ILE A 614 -2.22 14.84 -13.21
N PRO A 615 -3.05 13.85 -12.86
CA PRO A 615 -4.05 14.03 -11.82
C PRO A 615 -3.45 14.28 -10.44
N MET A 616 -4.09 15.12 -9.62
CA MET A 616 -3.67 15.44 -8.25
C MET A 616 -3.54 14.20 -7.36
N LEU A 617 -4.45 13.22 -7.53
CA LEU A 617 -4.49 11.99 -6.74
C LEU A 617 -3.24 11.12 -6.84
N CYS A 618 -2.41 11.36 -7.84
CA CYS A 618 -1.14 10.65 -8.00
C CYS A 618 -0.15 10.96 -6.88
N PHE A 619 -0.40 12.02 -6.11
CA PHE A 619 0.45 12.47 -5.01
C PHE A 619 -0.18 12.24 -3.62
N SER A 620 -1.42 11.72 -3.52
CA SER A 620 -2.11 11.51 -2.24
C SER A 620 -1.68 10.27 -1.46
N GLY A 621 -0.79 9.44 -2.02
CA GLY A 621 -0.35 8.19 -1.38
C GLY A 621 -1.30 7.01 -1.59
N THR A 622 -2.45 7.19 -2.24
CA THR A 622 -3.34 6.10 -2.68
C THR A 622 -2.71 5.32 -3.84
N ARG A 623 -3.18 4.09 -4.08
CA ARG A 623 -2.90 3.30 -5.30
C ARG A 623 -3.75 3.77 -6.48
N TYR A 624 -3.88 5.09 -6.61
CA TYR A 624 -4.65 5.68 -7.69
C TYR A 624 -3.91 5.48 -9.02
N ILE A 625 -4.57 4.75 -9.92
CA ILE A 625 -4.14 4.58 -11.30
C ILE A 625 -5.19 5.28 -12.15
N PRO A 626 -4.87 6.43 -12.75
CA PRO A 626 -5.85 7.14 -13.54
C PRO A 626 -6.32 6.31 -14.74
N ILE A 627 -7.64 6.28 -14.95
CA ILE A 627 -8.32 5.36 -15.89
C ILE A 627 -7.86 5.55 -17.34
N ASN A 628 -7.35 6.73 -17.69
CA ASN A 628 -6.85 7.03 -19.03
C ASN A 628 -5.43 6.52 -19.31
N TYR A 629 -4.68 6.06 -18.31
CA TYR A 629 -3.27 5.66 -18.48
C TYR A 629 -3.04 4.19 -18.85
N PRO A 630 -3.79 3.20 -18.33
CA PRO A 630 -3.77 1.86 -18.91
C PRO A 630 -4.17 1.91 -20.37
N TYR A 631 -3.51 1.11 -21.21
CA TYR A 631 -3.98 0.95 -22.60
C TYR A 631 -5.33 0.24 -22.58
N GLY A 632 -6.25 0.70 -23.42
CA GLY A 632 -7.63 0.24 -23.41
C GLY A 632 -7.76 -1.28 -23.58
N ASP A 633 -8.83 -1.85 -23.02
CA ASP A 633 -9.07 -3.28 -23.05
C ASP A 633 -9.49 -3.77 -24.45
N PRO A 634 -8.84 -4.81 -25.03
CA PRO A 634 -9.20 -5.35 -26.33
C PRO A 634 -10.66 -5.81 -26.45
N ASN A 635 -11.30 -6.24 -25.36
CA ASN A 635 -12.71 -6.65 -25.36
C ASN A 635 -13.64 -5.46 -25.60
N VAL A 636 -13.27 -4.26 -25.15
CA VAL A 636 -14.01 -3.03 -25.50
C VAL A 636 -13.95 -2.81 -27.00
N ALA A 637 -12.78 -2.91 -27.63
CA ALA A 637 -12.66 -2.79 -29.08
C ALA A 637 -13.53 -3.82 -29.81
N ARG A 638 -13.54 -5.10 -29.38
CA ARG A 638 -14.42 -6.14 -29.96
C ARG A 638 -15.89 -5.78 -29.86
N VAL A 639 -16.35 -5.27 -28.72
CA VAL A 639 -17.75 -4.85 -28.53
C VAL A 639 -18.09 -3.69 -29.49
N LEU A 640 -17.23 -2.69 -29.61
CA LEU A 640 -17.48 -1.55 -30.50
C LEU A 640 -17.55 -1.99 -31.97
N LEU A 641 -16.64 -2.87 -32.41
CA LEU A 641 -16.63 -3.44 -33.76
C LEU A 641 -17.86 -4.32 -34.02
N LYS A 642 -18.31 -5.11 -33.03
CA LYS A 642 -19.54 -5.91 -33.10
C LYS A 642 -20.77 -5.07 -33.45
N TYR A 643 -20.84 -3.83 -32.95
CA TYR A 643 -21.93 -2.89 -33.28
C TYR A 643 -21.66 -2.00 -34.50
N GLY A 644 -20.67 -2.36 -35.33
CA GLY A 644 -20.44 -1.74 -36.64
C GLY A 644 -19.56 -0.50 -36.63
N ALA A 645 -18.82 -0.21 -35.55
CA ALA A 645 -17.83 0.86 -35.57
C ALA A 645 -16.71 0.53 -36.59
N ASP A 646 -16.34 1.51 -37.41
CA ASP A 646 -15.30 1.38 -38.42
C ASP A 646 -13.93 1.82 -37.86
N PRO A 647 -12.97 0.89 -37.73
CA PRO A 647 -11.62 1.21 -37.24
C PRO A 647 -10.82 2.05 -38.23
N LYS A 648 -11.16 2.05 -39.53
CA LYS A 648 -10.45 2.85 -40.55
C LYS A 648 -10.50 4.34 -40.23
N LEU A 649 -11.61 4.80 -39.64
CA LEU A 649 -11.81 6.21 -39.27
C LEU A 649 -10.92 6.66 -38.10
N VAL A 650 -10.38 5.73 -37.32
CA VAL A 650 -9.56 6.02 -36.12
C VAL A 650 -8.14 5.48 -36.21
N TRP A 651 -7.82 4.76 -37.29
CA TRP A 651 -6.59 3.99 -37.44
C TRP A 651 -5.33 4.84 -37.27
N GLU A 652 -5.27 6.01 -37.90
CA GLU A 652 -4.12 6.90 -37.77
C GLU A 652 -3.96 7.42 -36.33
N SER A 653 -5.06 7.79 -35.67
CA SER A 653 -5.05 8.23 -34.27
C SER A 653 -4.57 7.12 -33.33
N PHE A 654 -5.05 5.89 -33.56
CA PHE A 654 -4.67 4.72 -32.78
C PHE A 654 -3.16 4.41 -32.90
N LEU A 655 -2.61 4.45 -34.11
CA LEU A 655 -1.18 4.28 -34.34
C LEU A 655 -0.36 5.42 -33.72
N ARG A 656 -0.83 6.67 -33.81
CA ARG A 656 -0.21 7.83 -33.15
C ARG A 656 -0.19 7.67 -31.63
N GLN A 657 -1.28 7.20 -31.04
CA GLN A 657 -1.36 6.91 -29.62
C GLN A 657 -0.36 5.81 -29.24
N GLY A 658 -0.29 4.69 -29.98
CA GLY A 658 0.70 3.64 -29.75
C GLY A 658 2.14 4.16 -29.81
N TYR A 659 2.45 5.00 -30.80
CA TYR A 659 3.77 5.66 -30.89
C TYR A 659 4.04 6.58 -29.70
N TYR A 660 3.06 7.39 -29.29
CA TYR A 660 3.17 8.28 -28.14
C TYR A 660 3.37 7.50 -26.84
N CYS A 661 2.68 6.37 -26.68
CA CYS A 661 2.74 5.52 -25.50
C CYS A 661 4.04 4.71 -25.46
N PHE A 662 4.50 4.14 -26.58
CA PHE A 662 5.58 3.13 -26.62
C PHE A 662 6.87 3.57 -27.34
N GLY A 663 6.90 4.76 -27.95
CA GLY A 663 8.07 5.26 -28.70
C GLY A 663 9.26 5.66 -27.81
N ARG A 664 10.47 5.69 -28.39
CA ARG A 664 11.75 6.03 -27.69
C ARG A 664 11.85 7.47 -27.16
N GLY A 665 10.81 8.29 -27.31
CA GLY A 665 10.69 9.66 -26.78
C GLY A 665 9.29 9.98 -26.26
N SER A 666 8.51 8.95 -25.88
CA SER A 666 7.19 9.06 -25.27
C SER A 666 7.19 10.06 -24.09
N ASN A 667 6.09 10.80 -23.91
CA ASN A 667 5.98 11.86 -22.92
C ASN A 667 6.32 11.35 -21.51
N GLY A 668 7.15 12.10 -20.78
CA GLY A 668 7.71 11.70 -19.48
C GLY A 668 6.66 11.38 -18.42
N ILE A 669 5.44 11.89 -18.58
CA ILE A 669 4.29 11.65 -17.70
C ILE A 669 3.68 10.26 -17.92
N TYR A 670 3.45 9.85 -19.15
CA TYR A 670 3.01 8.48 -19.45
C TYR A 670 4.06 7.45 -19.00
N GLN A 671 5.35 7.76 -19.18
CA GLN A 671 6.46 6.96 -18.65
C GLN A 671 6.53 6.98 -17.11
N TYR A 672 6.17 8.08 -16.47
CA TYR A 672 6.06 8.18 -15.01
C TYR A 672 4.99 7.25 -14.47
N PHE A 673 3.77 7.28 -15.03
CA PHE A 673 2.71 6.35 -14.64
C PHE A 673 3.07 4.89 -14.94
N ARG A 674 3.73 4.63 -16.08
CA ARG A 674 4.30 3.31 -16.38
C ARG A 674 5.31 2.85 -15.33
N ALA A 675 6.14 3.73 -14.79
CA ALA A 675 7.05 3.38 -13.70
C ALA A 675 6.36 3.17 -12.36
N HIS A 676 5.15 3.72 -12.16
CA HIS A 676 4.34 3.54 -10.94
C HIS A 676 3.49 2.28 -10.96
N VAL A 677 3.22 1.70 -12.14
CA VAL A 677 2.27 0.57 -12.27
C VAL A 677 2.87 -0.62 -13.06
N ASP A 678 4.05 -0.45 -13.65
CA ASP A 678 4.80 -1.41 -14.50
C ASP A 678 3.95 -2.28 -15.46
N MET A 679 2.86 -1.72 -15.99
CA MET A 679 1.96 -2.35 -16.98
C MET A 679 2.54 -2.39 -18.40
N GLN A 680 3.82 -2.07 -18.62
CA GLN A 680 4.39 -1.89 -19.97
C GLN A 680 4.15 -3.10 -20.88
N ALA A 681 4.44 -4.30 -20.39
CA ALA A 681 4.28 -5.51 -21.20
C ALA A 681 2.81 -5.81 -21.48
N GLN A 682 1.92 -5.55 -20.51
CA GLN A 682 0.49 -5.76 -20.64
C GLN A 682 -0.13 -4.76 -21.62
N ASP A 683 0.19 -3.48 -21.51
CA ASP A 683 -0.31 -2.42 -22.39
C ASP A 683 0.20 -2.58 -23.82
N GLN A 684 1.46 -2.99 -24.00
CA GLN A 684 1.98 -3.33 -25.33
C GLN A 684 1.24 -4.52 -25.94
N ARG A 685 0.95 -5.56 -25.16
CA ARG A 685 0.15 -6.71 -25.62
C ARG A 685 -1.28 -6.26 -25.99
N ARG A 686 -1.95 -5.52 -25.11
CA ARG A 686 -3.29 -4.95 -25.37
C ARG A 686 -3.31 -4.12 -26.65
N TRP A 687 -2.31 -3.26 -26.85
CA TRP A 687 -2.17 -2.48 -28.07
C TRP A 687 -2.01 -3.36 -29.31
N ILE A 688 -1.13 -4.37 -29.26
CA ILE A 688 -0.94 -5.32 -30.36
C ILE A 688 -2.23 -6.09 -30.66
N ASP A 689 -2.99 -6.48 -29.63
CA ASP A 689 -4.23 -7.22 -29.81
C ASP A 689 -5.31 -6.36 -30.46
N VAL A 690 -5.46 -5.09 -30.05
CA VAL A 690 -6.36 -4.14 -30.72
C VAL A 690 -5.87 -3.83 -32.15
N LEU A 691 -4.56 -3.72 -32.35
CA LEU A 691 -3.96 -3.51 -33.67
C LEU A 691 -4.33 -4.64 -34.63
N LYS A 692 -4.22 -5.89 -34.19
CA LYS A 692 -4.66 -7.06 -34.98
C LYS A 692 -6.15 -7.01 -35.28
N LEU A 693 -6.99 -6.72 -34.27
CA LEU A 693 -8.43 -6.58 -34.45
C LEU A 693 -8.78 -5.54 -35.51
N PHE A 694 -8.13 -4.38 -35.48
CA PHE A 694 -8.39 -3.32 -36.46
C PHE A 694 -7.98 -3.73 -37.88
N LEU A 695 -6.85 -4.42 -38.05
CA LEU A 695 -6.42 -4.95 -39.35
C LEU A 695 -7.40 -6.01 -39.88
N GLU A 696 -7.87 -6.92 -39.03
CA GLU A 696 -8.89 -7.93 -39.38
C GLU A 696 -10.21 -7.28 -39.84
N HIS A 697 -10.51 -6.08 -39.32
CA HIS A 697 -11.70 -5.30 -39.67
C HIS A 697 -11.39 -4.22 -40.75
N GLY A 698 -10.31 -4.40 -41.51
CA GLY A 698 -10.04 -3.67 -42.75
C GLY A 698 -9.22 -2.38 -42.58
N ALA A 699 -8.56 -2.15 -41.45
CA ALA A 699 -7.57 -1.08 -41.34
C ALA A 699 -6.37 -1.31 -42.26
N ASP A 700 -5.80 -0.23 -42.80
CA ASP A 700 -4.73 -0.31 -43.81
C ASP A 700 -3.33 -0.38 -43.17
N PRO A 701 -2.60 -1.51 -43.33
CA PRO A 701 -1.26 -1.66 -42.74
C PRO A 701 -0.19 -0.75 -43.36
N THR A 702 -0.48 -0.09 -44.49
CA THR A 702 0.48 0.75 -45.22
C THR A 702 0.47 2.23 -44.79
N VAL A 703 -0.43 2.61 -43.87
CA VAL A 703 -0.54 3.99 -43.39
C VAL A 703 0.74 4.45 -42.70
N VAL A 704 1.27 5.60 -43.14
CA VAL A 704 2.47 6.23 -42.59
C VAL A 704 2.10 7.34 -41.62
N VAL A 705 2.45 7.17 -40.35
CA VAL A 705 2.24 8.18 -39.30
C VAL A 705 3.43 9.14 -39.23
N LYS A 706 3.21 10.43 -39.53
CA LYS A 706 4.24 11.48 -39.39
C LYS A 706 4.57 11.75 -37.92
N ARG A 707 5.85 11.89 -37.59
CA ARG A 707 6.34 12.33 -36.27
C ARG A 707 5.98 13.80 -36.06
N THR A 708 4.84 14.09 -35.46
CA THR A 708 4.55 15.43 -34.93
C THR A 708 4.78 15.39 -33.43
N TYR A 709 5.79 16.09 -32.93
CA TYR A 709 5.92 16.33 -31.49
C TYR A 709 4.72 17.18 -31.08
N LEU A 710 3.86 16.65 -30.20
CA LEU A 710 2.88 17.47 -29.48
C LEU A 710 3.67 18.38 -28.55
N MET A 711 4.15 19.52 -29.05
CA MET A 711 4.47 20.64 -28.17
C MET A 711 3.15 21.02 -27.50
N THR A 712 3.13 20.91 -26.18
CA THR A 712 2.13 21.56 -25.34
C THR A 712 2.29 23.05 -25.52
N ASP A 713 1.63 23.63 -26.52
CA ASP A 713 1.44 25.06 -26.59
C ASP A 713 0.14 25.37 -27.34
N ALA A 714 -0.95 25.44 -26.58
CA ALA A 714 -2.16 26.12 -27.05
C ALA A 714 -2.04 27.65 -26.87
N SER A 715 -0.85 28.17 -26.54
CA SER A 715 -0.61 29.59 -26.25
C SER A 715 0.45 30.28 -27.10
N SER A 716 1.22 29.59 -27.95
CA SER A 716 2.16 30.28 -28.84
C SER A 716 1.96 29.87 -30.30
N GLY A 717 1.30 30.75 -31.05
CA GLY A 717 1.42 30.73 -32.50
C GLY A 717 2.86 31.05 -32.92
N LYS A 718 3.36 30.29 -33.91
CA LYS A 718 4.70 30.34 -34.56
C LYS A 718 5.76 29.54 -33.78
N PHE A 719 6.38 28.49 -34.33
CA PHE A 719 7.24 28.49 -35.53
C PHE A 719 7.52 27.06 -36.04
N GLY A 720 7.65 26.93 -37.37
CA GLY A 720 8.61 26.08 -38.12
C GLY A 720 8.69 24.59 -37.86
#